data_AF-A0A0G1AMB3-F1
#
_entry.id   AF-A0A0G1AMB3-F1
#
_cell.length_a   1.000
_cell.length_b   1.000
_cell.length_c   1.000
_cell.angle_alpha   90.00
_cell.angle_beta   90.00
_cell.angle_gamma   90.00
#
_symmetry.space_group_name_H-M   'P 1'
#
loop_
_entity.id
_entity.type
_entity.pdbx_description
1 polymer ?
#
loop_
_entity_poly.entity_id
_entity_poly.type
_entity_poly.pdbx_seq_one_letter_code
_entity_poly.pdbx_strand_id
1 'polypeptide(L)'
;MISKKIKVNKKNITPVSDGFVARSAKRSDAQSVWEVRNHPASRAVSHQTQEISLADHKKWFAKKYFSGQDNHCFVLDRKGRAVGYCRFDWSNNEKGYIISIALAPLYQGRGLGSRFLAAALGRIKTDKDILAEVLKQNDNSAKLFEKNNFKIYKQDKIKICYKYAGIGLEAANGKKKIVLICFYDKICLSLKALSAKLKEAGHETHIIYFKDDRALAIDKFKKNSIQYQMLWLDQFWGCGQDVNIISAKEWRLLTSLVAKIKPDVIGVSVRSVHKKLANETAKKLRRIAPQATFLAGGYGPMLELKDYLKDFDYACVGEGDDVIVSFIEAADPKKIPNIAYLKNGQIIFNEILPPADLDKLPFPDWHFDNKYLIDNNEIKTGNSFYDSQTYIIFCGRGCPSSCTYCMACHWHSMLKPYDANFPKFRVCSPERAIKELLYAKKHFNIKYAILKDDIFGLDEKWLFKFMDLYDKKIGLEFSCLLDERFTTEKKLKRLYRSGLRKSVVGIQSANEEIRKRVFTRYISDDRVVAYARMLENHGLQIRYDIIGWNIFENRETLRAGMDFLKRLPKSLDTCAFELKMFPGSDILKKFQSEKPKALSRDEYTFWAVIHQMVLFSPETEKIAFDLVEKPPYDAKKALRLFRRQIQERSAKMKVIAINDIEKNCRIMNDRVALRETREPGITSSEMNRLMSGMSAKKFIKQGTVLKWEYLQSSYGGIRGRGSNK
;
A
#
# COMPACT_ATOMS: atom_id res chain seq x y z
N MET A 1 21.13 -23.91 -40.85
CA MET A 1 21.76 -24.75 -39.81
C MET A 1 22.08 -23.88 -38.59
N ILE A 2 22.16 -24.53 -37.42
CA ILE A 2 22.50 -24.02 -36.08
C ILE A 2 21.32 -23.49 -35.26
N SER A 3 20.77 -24.46 -34.53
CA SER A 3 19.79 -24.43 -33.46
C SER A 3 20.11 -23.42 -32.35
N LYS A 4 19.17 -22.52 -32.05
CA LYS A 4 19.14 -21.79 -30.77
C LYS A 4 18.72 -22.75 -29.66
N LYS A 5 19.70 -23.21 -28.88
CA LYS A 5 19.49 -23.87 -27.58
C LYS A 5 18.62 -22.98 -26.70
N ILE A 6 17.41 -23.45 -26.41
CA ILE A 6 16.55 -22.91 -25.36
C ILE A 6 17.23 -23.21 -24.02
N LYS A 7 17.70 -22.17 -23.32
CA LYS A 7 18.14 -22.27 -21.93
C LYS A 7 16.94 -22.59 -21.05
N VAL A 8 16.87 -23.83 -20.54
CA VAL A 8 15.89 -24.29 -19.56
C VAL A 8 16.19 -23.64 -18.20
N ASN A 9 15.28 -22.79 -17.73
CA ASN A 9 15.40 -22.08 -16.45
C ASN A 9 14.91 -22.99 -15.29
N LYS A 10 15.75 -23.20 -14.26
CA LYS A 10 15.56 -24.16 -13.15
C LYS A 10 14.62 -23.65 -12.02
N LYS A 11 13.35 -23.39 -12.28
CA LYS A 11 12.30 -23.35 -11.22
C LYS A 11 10.97 -23.93 -11.73
N ASN A 12 10.81 -25.25 -11.59
CA ASN A 12 9.75 -26.04 -12.24
C ASN A 12 8.83 -26.79 -11.25
N ILE A 13 8.60 -26.24 -10.05
CA ILE A 13 7.93 -26.94 -8.94
C ILE A 13 6.89 -26.01 -8.29
N THR A 14 5.66 -26.48 -8.13
CA THR A 14 4.55 -25.77 -7.47
C THR A 14 4.18 -26.52 -6.17
N PRO A 15 4.27 -25.92 -4.97
CA PRO A 15 3.82 -26.57 -3.74
C PRO A 15 2.32 -26.91 -3.78
N VAL A 16 1.95 -28.12 -3.34
CA VAL A 16 0.55 -28.59 -3.27
C VAL A 16 0.09 -28.74 -1.82
N SER A 17 0.96 -29.24 -0.95
CA SER A 17 0.81 -29.31 0.51
C SER A 17 2.17 -29.67 1.13
N ASP A 18 2.25 -29.75 2.46
CA ASP A 18 3.51 -30.11 3.14
C ASP A 18 4.08 -31.44 2.63
N GLY A 19 5.28 -31.36 2.04
CA GLY A 19 5.99 -32.50 1.46
C GLY A 19 5.50 -32.95 0.07
N PHE A 20 4.55 -32.26 -0.55
CA PHE A 20 4.03 -32.59 -1.89
C PHE A 20 4.15 -31.42 -2.86
N VAL A 21 4.63 -31.68 -4.06
CA VAL A 21 4.81 -30.65 -5.09
C VAL A 21 4.34 -31.12 -6.47
N ALA A 22 3.71 -30.25 -7.25
CA ALA A 22 3.39 -30.49 -8.64
C ALA A 22 4.55 -30.07 -9.54
N ARG A 23 4.94 -30.93 -10.48
CA ARG A 23 5.98 -30.64 -11.48
C ARG A 23 5.66 -31.31 -12.81
N SER A 24 6.31 -30.86 -13.88
CA SER A 24 6.25 -31.57 -15.16
C SER A 24 6.87 -32.97 -15.02
N ALA A 25 6.27 -33.94 -15.69
CA ALA A 25 6.75 -35.32 -15.69
C ALA A 25 8.11 -35.43 -16.42
N LYS A 26 8.93 -36.37 -15.98
CA LYS A 26 10.20 -36.77 -16.58
C LYS A 26 10.07 -38.19 -17.13
N ARG A 27 10.93 -38.58 -18.07
CA ARG A 27 10.97 -39.96 -18.59
C ARG A 27 11.12 -41.02 -17.48
N SER A 28 11.84 -40.68 -16.41
CA SER A 28 12.02 -41.54 -15.24
C SER A 28 10.73 -41.79 -14.44
N ASP A 29 9.71 -40.93 -14.56
CA ASP A 29 8.44 -41.09 -13.84
C ASP A 29 7.54 -42.17 -14.45
N ALA A 30 7.87 -42.71 -15.64
CA ALA A 30 7.03 -43.64 -16.38
C ALA A 30 6.60 -44.86 -15.55
N GLN A 31 7.49 -45.40 -14.73
CA GLN A 31 7.18 -46.54 -13.87
C GLN A 31 6.22 -46.17 -12.73
N SER A 32 6.43 -45.05 -12.05
CA SER A 32 5.54 -44.61 -10.97
C SER A 32 4.17 -44.17 -11.49
N VAL A 33 4.11 -43.54 -12.67
CA VAL A 33 2.85 -43.23 -13.34
C VAL A 33 2.11 -44.52 -13.73
N TRP A 34 2.84 -45.52 -14.23
CA TRP A 34 2.29 -46.84 -14.53
C TRP A 34 1.70 -47.52 -13.29
N GLU A 35 2.41 -47.54 -12.17
CA GLU A 35 1.92 -48.11 -10.90
C GLU A 35 0.59 -47.48 -10.46
N VAL A 36 0.49 -46.13 -10.51
CA VAL A 36 -0.74 -45.42 -10.16
C VAL A 36 -1.87 -45.75 -11.15
N ARG A 37 -1.56 -45.87 -12.44
CA ARG A 37 -2.55 -46.12 -13.50
C ARG A 37 -3.07 -47.56 -13.49
N ASN A 38 -2.21 -48.55 -13.20
CA ASN A 38 -2.55 -49.97 -13.17
C ASN A 38 -3.13 -50.43 -11.84
N HIS A 39 -3.06 -49.61 -10.78
CA HIS A 39 -3.65 -49.98 -9.50
C HIS A 39 -5.14 -50.33 -9.66
N PRO A 40 -5.65 -51.45 -9.10
CA PRO A 40 -7.04 -51.89 -9.25
C PRO A 40 -8.08 -50.79 -8.97
N ALA A 41 -7.88 -50.05 -7.87
CA ALA A 41 -8.75 -48.90 -7.52
C ALA A 41 -8.77 -47.79 -8.59
N SER A 42 -7.67 -47.51 -9.29
CA SER A 42 -7.66 -46.53 -10.38
C SER A 42 -8.36 -47.06 -11.62
N ARG A 43 -8.17 -48.35 -11.93
CA ARG A 43 -8.77 -49.00 -13.11
C ARG A 43 -10.28 -49.13 -12.98
N ALA A 44 -10.79 -49.47 -11.78
CA ALA A 44 -12.22 -49.64 -11.51
C ALA A 44 -13.08 -48.40 -11.84
N VAL A 45 -12.46 -47.21 -11.87
CA VAL A 45 -13.13 -45.93 -12.14
C VAL A 45 -12.57 -45.23 -13.38
N SER A 46 -11.86 -45.97 -14.25
CA SER A 46 -11.27 -45.47 -15.50
C SER A 46 -11.97 -46.07 -16.73
N HIS A 47 -11.90 -45.37 -17.86
CA HIS A 47 -12.35 -45.89 -19.15
C HIS A 47 -11.52 -47.08 -19.66
N GLN A 48 -10.29 -47.26 -19.14
CA GLN A 48 -9.45 -48.41 -19.45
C GLN A 48 -9.27 -49.26 -18.18
N THR A 49 -10.00 -50.37 -18.11
CA THR A 49 -10.04 -51.28 -16.96
C THR A 49 -9.01 -52.41 -17.07
N GLN A 50 -8.47 -52.65 -18.27
CA GLN A 50 -7.48 -53.69 -18.52
C GLN A 50 -6.09 -53.30 -18.00
N GLU A 51 -5.34 -54.31 -17.60
CA GLU A 51 -3.97 -54.16 -17.12
C GLU A 51 -3.03 -53.84 -18.29
N ILE A 52 -2.15 -52.85 -18.11
CA ILE A 52 -1.21 -52.43 -19.15
C ILE A 52 0.17 -53.02 -18.84
N SER A 53 0.85 -53.67 -19.79
CA SER A 53 2.22 -54.13 -19.55
C SER A 53 3.16 -52.93 -19.29
N LEU A 54 4.15 -53.08 -18.40
CA LEU A 54 5.10 -52.00 -18.12
C LEU A 54 5.91 -51.61 -19.37
N ALA A 55 6.23 -52.59 -20.23
CA ALA A 55 6.96 -52.38 -21.47
C ALA A 55 6.17 -51.48 -22.42
N ASP A 56 4.88 -51.76 -22.62
CA ASP A 56 4.01 -50.97 -23.50
C ASP A 56 3.75 -49.58 -22.92
N HIS A 57 3.57 -49.48 -21.59
CA HIS A 57 3.41 -48.18 -20.94
C HIS A 57 4.64 -47.29 -21.11
N LYS A 58 5.86 -47.82 -20.93
CA LYS A 58 7.10 -47.05 -21.10
C LYS A 58 7.22 -46.50 -22.53
N LYS A 59 6.95 -47.34 -23.53
CA LYS A 59 6.92 -46.93 -24.96
C LYS A 59 5.87 -45.84 -25.20
N TRP A 60 4.65 -46.05 -24.71
CA TRP A 60 3.54 -45.11 -24.85
C TRP A 60 3.81 -43.76 -24.16
N PHE A 61 4.32 -43.77 -22.93
CA PHE A 61 4.58 -42.56 -22.14
C PHE A 61 5.70 -41.71 -22.76
N ALA A 62 6.77 -42.36 -23.21
CA ALA A 62 7.87 -41.71 -23.93
C ALA A 62 7.39 -41.08 -25.25
N LYS A 63 6.61 -41.83 -26.04
CA LYS A 63 6.03 -41.33 -27.30
C LYS A 63 5.08 -40.17 -27.02
N LYS A 64 4.12 -40.31 -26.11
CA LYS A 64 3.04 -39.35 -25.93
C LYS A 64 3.49 -37.99 -25.38
N TYR A 65 4.41 -37.98 -24.41
CA TYR A 65 4.79 -36.75 -23.68
C TYR A 65 6.21 -36.24 -23.98
N PHE A 66 7.01 -36.99 -24.75
CA PHE A 66 8.42 -36.61 -25.04
C PHE A 66 8.82 -36.73 -26.51
N SER A 67 7.88 -36.94 -27.44
CA SER A 67 8.16 -36.97 -28.90
C SER A 67 7.75 -35.69 -29.65
N GLY A 68 7.46 -34.59 -28.93
CA GLY A 68 7.09 -33.31 -29.55
C GLY A 68 5.61 -33.15 -29.92
N GLN A 69 4.75 -34.09 -29.53
CA GLN A 69 3.29 -33.88 -29.58
C GLN A 69 2.88 -32.87 -28.52
N ASP A 70 1.82 -32.10 -28.79
CA ASP A 70 1.25 -31.15 -27.84
C ASP A 70 0.41 -31.89 -26.78
N ASN A 71 1.06 -32.68 -25.94
CA ASN A 71 0.46 -33.32 -24.77
C ASN A 71 1.28 -32.96 -23.54
N HIS A 72 0.62 -32.70 -22.42
CA HIS A 72 1.29 -32.31 -21.18
C HIS A 72 1.02 -33.32 -20.08
N CYS A 73 2.04 -33.70 -19.33
CA CYS A 73 1.89 -34.55 -18.15
C CYS A 73 2.57 -33.89 -16.95
N PHE A 74 1.81 -33.70 -15.88
CA PHE A 74 2.29 -33.26 -14.58
C PHE A 74 2.18 -34.41 -13.59
N VAL A 75 3.09 -34.43 -12.62
CA VAL A 75 3.10 -35.41 -11.53
C VAL A 75 3.04 -34.70 -10.19
N LEU A 76 2.35 -35.35 -9.24
CA LEU A 76 2.42 -35.01 -7.82
C LEU A 76 3.64 -35.74 -7.26
N ASP A 77 4.68 -35.01 -6.90
CA ASP A 77 5.93 -35.54 -6.39
C ASP A 77 5.99 -35.43 -4.87
N ARG A 78 6.41 -36.52 -4.23
CA ARG A 78 6.78 -36.56 -2.82
C ARG A 78 8.18 -37.15 -2.70
N LYS A 79 9.13 -36.35 -2.20
CA LYS A 79 10.54 -36.75 -2.01
C LYS A 79 11.18 -37.38 -3.27
N GLY A 80 10.85 -36.88 -4.46
CA GLY A 80 11.43 -37.32 -5.73
C GLY A 80 10.68 -38.47 -6.43
N ARG A 81 9.62 -39.02 -5.82
CA ARG A 81 8.78 -40.06 -6.41
C ARG A 81 7.43 -39.48 -6.84
N ALA A 82 7.00 -39.79 -8.06
CA ALA A 82 5.65 -39.46 -8.52
C ALA A 82 4.62 -40.35 -7.81
N VAL A 83 3.70 -39.73 -7.07
CA VAL A 83 2.63 -40.39 -6.31
C VAL A 83 1.24 -40.13 -6.91
N GLY A 84 1.20 -39.44 -8.04
CA GLY A 84 0.01 -39.17 -8.83
C GLY A 84 0.36 -38.47 -10.14
N TYR A 85 -0.59 -38.44 -11.07
CA TYR A 85 -0.43 -37.79 -12.37
C TYR A 85 -1.66 -36.95 -12.73
N CYS A 86 -1.44 -35.92 -13.53
CA CYS A 86 -2.47 -35.14 -14.21
C CYS A 86 -2.02 -34.94 -15.67
N ARG A 87 -2.77 -35.54 -16.60
CA ARG A 87 -2.44 -35.61 -18.03
C ARG A 87 -3.41 -34.72 -18.79
N PHE A 88 -2.89 -33.96 -19.74
CA PHE A 88 -3.62 -33.13 -20.69
C PHE A 88 -3.30 -33.67 -22.07
N ASP A 89 -4.20 -34.49 -22.59
CA ASP A 89 -4.03 -35.18 -23.86
C ASP A 89 -4.81 -34.43 -24.95
N TRP A 90 -4.14 -33.91 -25.97
CA TRP A 90 -4.79 -33.20 -27.07
C TRP A 90 -5.71 -34.12 -27.88
N SER A 91 -6.93 -33.66 -28.15
CA SER A 91 -7.93 -34.34 -28.98
C SER A 91 -8.26 -33.50 -30.21
N ASN A 92 -8.00 -34.03 -31.40
CA ASN A 92 -8.38 -33.38 -32.66
C ASN A 92 -9.90 -33.27 -32.82
N ASN A 93 -10.66 -34.24 -32.29
CA ASN A 93 -12.12 -34.27 -32.41
C ASN A 93 -12.78 -33.18 -31.57
N GLU A 94 -12.34 -33.02 -30.33
CA GLU A 94 -12.88 -32.03 -29.40
C GLU A 94 -12.20 -30.65 -29.54
N LYS A 95 -11.13 -30.56 -30.34
CA LYS A 95 -10.27 -29.36 -30.47
C LYS A 95 -9.80 -28.80 -29.11
N GLY A 96 -9.50 -29.69 -28.16
CA GLY A 96 -9.14 -29.36 -26.79
C GLY A 96 -8.36 -30.47 -26.08
N TYR A 97 -7.88 -30.19 -24.87
CA TYR A 97 -7.21 -31.18 -24.02
C TYR A 97 -8.21 -32.00 -23.22
N ILE A 98 -8.08 -33.32 -23.25
CA ILE A 98 -8.80 -34.23 -22.35
C ILE A 98 -7.93 -34.49 -21.12
N ILE A 99 -8.46 -34.15 -19.94
CA ILE A 99 -7.79 -34.37 -18.67
C ILE A 99 -8.01 -35.77 -18.15
N SER A 100 -6.94 -36.35 -17.61
CA SER A 100 -7.00 -37.54 -16.76
C SER A 100 -6.12 -37.34 -15.53
N ILE A 101 -6.69 -37.46 -14.33
CA ILE A 101 -6.01 -37.29 -13.05
C ILE A 101 -6.19 -38.52 -12.16
N ALA A 102 -5.11 -38.96 -11.51
CA ALA A 102 -5.18 -40.01 -10.49
C ALA A 102 -4.05 -39.85 -9.46
N LEU A 103 -4.32 -40.28 -8.23
CA LEU A 103 -3.34 -40.39 -7.14
C LEU A 103 -3.23 -41.84 -6.70
N ALA A 104 -2.07 -42.25 -6.19
CA ALA A 104 -1.96 -43.55 -5.53
C ALA A 104 -2.96 -43.64 -4.35
N PRO A 105 -3.59 -44.80 -4.10
CA PRO A 105 -4.67 -44.95 -3.11
C PRO A 105 -4.35 -44.39 -1.72
N LEU A 106 -3.11 -44.57 -1.25
CA LEU A 106 -2.65 -44.06 0.06
C LEU A 106 -2.79 -42.52 0.21
N TYR A 107 -2.88 -41.79 -0.90
CA TYR A 107 -2.96 -40.32 -0.95
C TYR A 107 -4.33 -39.79 -1.37
N GLN A 108 -5.31 -40.67 -1.61
CA GLN A 108 -6.69 -40.30 -1.89
C GLN A 108 -7.43 -39.90 -0.60
N GLY A 109 -8.59 -39.26 -0.70
CA GLY A 109 -9.43 -38.85 0.45
C GLY A 109 -8.92 -37.67 1.29
N ARG A 110 -7.71 -37.15 1.05
CA ARG A 110 -7.07 -36.08 1.84
C ARG A 110 -7.14 -34.68 1.21
N GLY A 111 -8.00 -34.49 0.19
CA GLY A 111 -8.09 -33.25 -0.58
C GLY A 111 -6.90 -32.94 -1.52
N LEU A 112 -5.87 -33.81 -1.56
CA LEU A 112 -4.67 -33.63 -2.39
C LEU A 112 -4.97 -33.59 -3.89
N GLY A 113 -5.95 -34.37 -4.36
CA GLY A 113 -6.30 -34.43 -5.79
C GLY A 113 -6.79 -33.09 -6.32
N SER A 114 -7.66 -32.39 -5.57
CA SER A 114 -8.17 -31.08 -5.95
C SER A 114 -7.06 -30.03 -5.98
N ARG A 115 -6.20 -29.98 -4.96
CA ARG A 115 -5.04 -29.05 -4.92
C ARG A 115 -4.03 -29.34 -6.03
N PHE A 116 -3.81 -30.62 -6.34
CA PHE A 116 -2.93 -31.02 -7.43
C PHE A 116 -3.50 -30.63 -8.80
N LEU A 117 -4.80 -30.82 -9.03
CA LEU A 117 -5.47 -30.35 -10.25
C LEU A 117 -5.34 -28.84 -10.42
N ALA A 118 -5.61 -28.05 -9.38
CA ALA A 118 -5.42 -26.59 -9.40
C ALA A 118 -3.98 -26.20 -9.77
N ALA A 119 -2.98 -26.87 -9.17
CA ALA A 119 -1.58 -26.63 -9.46
C ALA A 119 -1.19 -27.03 -10.90
N ALA A 120 -1.79 -28.08 -11.45
CA ALA A 120 -1.56 -28.50 -12.84
C ALA A 120 -2.21 -27.52 -13.84
N LEU A 121 -3.44 -27.06 -13.56
CA LEU A 121 -4.14 -26.05 -14.37
C LEU A 121 -3.41 -24.71 -14.38
N GLY A 122 -2.84 -24.26 -13.25
CA GLY A 122 -2.02 -23.05 -13.21
C GLY A 122 -0.68 -23.17 -13.97
N ARG A 123 -0.30 -24.38 -14.41
CA ARG A 123 0.93 -24.62 -15.18
C ARG A 123 0.69 -24.77 -16.68
N ILE A 124 -0.50 -25.18 -17.09
CA ILE A 124 -0.82 -25.26 -18.52
C ILE A 124 -1.15 -23.86 -19.03
N LYS A 125 -0.46 -23.43 -20.09
CA LYS A 125 -0.72 -22.16 -20.77
C LYS A 125 -1.33 -22.47 -22.12
N THR A 126 -2.65 -22.32 -22.22
CA THR A 126 -3.40 -22.68 -23.43
C THR A 126 -4.61 -21.77 -23.60
N ASP A 127 -4.92 -21.44 -24.85
CA ASP A 127 -6.18 -20.85 -25.32
C ASP A 127 -7.24 -21.92 -25.63
N LYS A 128 -6.84 -23.19 -25.66
CA LYS A 128 -7.68 -24.34 -26.00
C LYS A 128 -8.56 -24.78 -24.83
N ASP A 129 -9.70 -25.36 -25.19
CA ASP A 129 -10.60 -25.98 -24.24
C ASP A 129 -9.90 -27.09 -23.44
N ILE A 130 -10.28 -27.21 -22.18
CA ILE A 130 -9.82 -28.25 -21.27
C ILE A 130 -11.06 -29.00 -20.81
N LEU A 131 -11.13 -30.28 -21.11
CA LEU A 131 -12.30 -31.13 -20.93
C LEU A 131 -11.96 -32.28 -20.00
N ALA A 132 -12.96 -32.82 -19.32
CA ALA A 132 -12.83 -34.03 -18.53
C ALA A 132 -14.05 -34.93 -18.73
N GLU A 133 -13.81 -36.23 -18.86
CA GLU A 133 -14.87 -37.24 -18.92
C GLU A 133 -14.82 -38.06 -17.63
N VAL A 134 -15.96 -38.14 -16.95
CA VAL A 134 -16.09 -38.80 -15.65
C VAL A 134 -17.25 -39.79 -15.71
N LEU A 135 -17.02 -41.05 -15.34
CA LEU A 135 -18.10 -42.04 -15.20
C LEU A 135 -19.07 -41.61 -14.09
N LYS A 136 -20.38 -41.80 -14.29
CA LYS A 136 -21.41 -41.39 -13.31
C LYS A 136 -21.22 -41.98 -11.90
N GLN A 137 -20.59 -43.15 -11.81
CA GLN A 137 -20.27 -43.82 -10.55
C GLN A 137 -19.01 -43.28 -9.84
N ASN A 138 -18.31 -42.29 -10.40
CA ASN A 138 -17.08 -41.73 -9.85
C ASN A 138 -17.31 -40.34 -9.21
N ASP A 139 -18.10 -40.32 -8.13
CA ASP A 139 -18.44 -39.11 -7.37
C ASP A 139 -17.21 -38.33 -6.90
N ASN A 140 -16.12 -39.02 -6.56
CA ASN A 140 -14.88 -38.41 -6.11
C ASN A 140 -14.25 -37.55 -7.21
N SER A 141 -14.24 -38.03 -8.45
CA SER A 141 -13.72 -37.28 -9.59
C SER A 141 -14.68 -36.16 -10.00
N ALA A 142 -16.00 -36.39 -9.95
CA ALA A 142 -17.01 -35.36 -10.20
C ALA A 142 -16.82 -34.15 -9.26
N LYS A 143 -16.80 -34.39 -7.94
CA LYS A 143 -16.53 -33.37 -6.92
C LYS A 143 -15.18 -32.67 -7.10
N LEU A 144 -14.15 -33.43 -7.52
CA LEU A 144 -12.81 -32.88 -7.76
C LEU A 144 -12.81 -31.89 -8.92
N PHE A 145 -13.50 -32.17 -10.03
CA PHE A 145 -13.58 -31.28 -11.18
C PHE A 145 -14.48 -30.06 -10.89
N GLU A 146 -15.64 -30.26 -10.26
CA GLU A 146 -16.54 -29.16 -9.85
C GLU A 146 -15.85 -28.17 -8.91
N LYS A 147 -15.12 -28.67 -7.90
CA LYS A 147 -14.32 -27.85 -6.98
C LYS A 147 -13.20 -27.07 -7.68
N ASN A 148 -12.74 -27.54 -8.84
CA ASN A 148 -11.72 -26.89 -9.66
C ASN A 148 -12.34 -26.13 -10.85
N ASN A 149 -13.57 -25.63 -10.68
CA ASN A 149 -14.27 -24.78 -11.65
C ASN A 149 -14.44 -25.43 -13.04
N PHE A 150 -14.71 -26.73 -13.08
CA PHE A 150 -15.26 -27.35 -14.27
C PHE A 150 -16.79 -27.33 -14.21
N LYS A 151 -17.43 -27.10 -15.36
CA LYS A 151 -18.88 -27.08 -15.52
C LYS A 151 -19.30 -28.24 -16.41
N ILE A 152 -20.43 -28.86 -16.09
CA ILE A 152 -21.01 -29.91 -16.94
C ILE A 152 -21.46 -29.26 -18.25
N TYR A 153 -21.00 -29.77 -19.38
CA TYR A 153 -21.41 -29.31 -20.71
C TYR A 153 -22.14 -30.39 -21.52
N LYS A 154 -21.97 -31.66 -21.14
CA LYS A 154 -22.66 -32.81 -21.75
C LYS A 154 -22.75 -33.94 -20.73
N GLN A 155 -23.86 -34.66 -20.68
CA GLN A 155 -23.99 -35.88 -19.88
C GLN A 155 -24.87 -36.91 -20.60
N ASP A 156 -24.59 -38.19 -20.41
CA ASP A 156 -25.40 -39.29 -20.93
C ASP A 156 -25.69 -40.33 -19.83
N LYS A 157 -26.17 -41.53 -20.18
CA LYS A 157 -26.49 -42.58 -19.20
C LYS A 157 -25.25 -43.15 -18.49
N ILE A 158 -24.05 -42.95 -19.02
CA ILE A 158 -22.81 -43.61 -18.58
C ILE A 158 -21.80 -42.59 -18.01
N LYS A 159 -21.69 -41.40 -18.62
CA LYS A 159 -20.67 -40.39 -18.27
C LYS A 159 -21.21 -38.97 -18.12
N ILE A 160 -20.47 -38.17 -17.36
CA ILE A 160 -20.60 -36.72 -17.20
C ILE A 160 -19.35 -36.09 -17.81
N CYS A 161 -19.56 -35.20 -18.78
CA CYS A 161 -18.50 -34.46 -19.44
C CYS A 161 -18.47 -33.03 -18.91
N TYR A 162 -17.27 -32.63 -18.50
CA TYR A 162 -16.95 -31.39 -17.84
C TYR A 162 -16.07 -30.54 -18.75
N LYS A 163 -16.32 -29.24 -18.80
CA LYS A 163 -15.47 -28.25 -19.46
C LYS A 163 -14.93 -27.31 -18.41
N TYR A 164 -13.62 -27.08 -18.44
CA TYR A 164 -12.96 -26.16 -17.52
C TYR A 164 -13.42 -24.73 -17.81
N ALA A 165 -13.92 -24.05 -16.79
CA ALA A 165 -14.37 -22.66 -16.88
C ALA A 165 -13.30 -21.66 -16.39
N GLY A 166 -12.02 -22.07 -16.33
CA GLY A 166 -10.91 -21.23 -15.85
C GLY A 166 -10.73 -21.26 -14.33
N ILE A 167 -9.72 -20.59 -13.77
CA ILE A 167 -9.60 -20.35 -12.32
C ILE A 167 -10.53 -19.17 -12.01
N GLY A 168 -11.83 -19.40 -11.80
CA GLY A 168 -12.76 -18.29 -11.51
C GLY A 168 -12.49 -17.06 -12.38
N LEU A 169 -12.29 -17.32 -13.67
CA LEU A 169 -12.24 -16.41 -14.80
C LEU A 169 -13.27 -16.99 -15.77
N GLU A 170 -14.46 -17.30 -15.25
CA GLU A 170 -15.61 -17.12 -16.11
C GLU A 170 -15.56 -15.63 -16.46
N ALA A 171 -15.06 -15.33 -17.65
CA ALA A 171 -15.56 -14.24 -18.46
C ALA A 171 -17.05 -14.51 -18.73
N ALA A 172 -17.85 -14.56 -17.67
CA ALA A 172 -19.28 -14.34 -17.70
C ALA A 172 -19.58 -12.86 -18.01
N ASN A 173 -18.54 -12.02 -18.13
CA ASN A 173 -18.62 -10.69 -18.70
C ASN A 173 -17.33 -10.42 -19.48
N GLY A 174 -17.43 -9.78 -20.64
CA GLY A 174 -16.27 -9.25 -21.34
C GLY A 174 -15.46 -8.28 -20.47
N LYS A 175 -14.34 -7.80 -21.00
CA LYS A 175 -13.50 -6.76 -20.38
C LYS A 175 -14.38 -5.68 -19.72
N LYS A 176 -14.42 -5.67 -18.38
CA LYS A 176 -15.15 -4.67 -17.60
C LYS A 176 -14.39 -3.36 -17.52
N LYS A 177 -15.11 -2.25 -17.40
CA LYS A 177 -14.59 -0.93 -17.11
C LYS A 177 -14.82 -0.59 -15.64
N ILE A 178 -13.74 -0.42 -14.91
CA ILE A 178 -13.75 -0.12 -13.48
C ILE A 178 -13.25 1.30 -13.27
N VAL A 179 -14.03 2.11 -12.56
CA VAL A 179 -13.60 3.42 -12.04
C VAL A 179 -13.26 3.27 -10.56
N LEU A 180 -12.02 3.60 -10.20
CA LEU A 180 -11.53 3.64 -8.83
C LEU A 180 -11.34 5.09 -8.39
N ILE A 181 -12.00 5.50 -7.31
CA ILE A 181 -11.99 6.89 -6.82
C ILE A 181 -11.36 6.93 -5.43
N CYS A 182 -10.53 7.94 -5.19
CA CYS A 182 -10.13 8.35 -3.84
C CYS A 182 -10.23 9.86 -3.71
N PHE A 183 -10.35 10.32 -2.46
CA PHE A 183 -10.53 11.74 -2.14
C PHE A 183 -9.30 12.28 -1.45
N TYR A 184 -8.78 13.42 -1.93
CA TYR A 184 -7.61 14.07 -1.33
C TYR A 184 -6.50 13.06 -1.08
N ASP A 185 -6.08 12.34 -2.12
CA ASP A 185 -4.96 11.39 -2.07
C ASP A 185 -4.52 11.00 -3.50
N LYS A 186 -3.70 11.84 -4.16
CA LYS A 186 -3.20 11.49 -5.51
C LYS A 186 -2.17 10.36 -5.52
N ILE A 187 -1.62 10.00 -4.35
CA ILE A 187 -0.59 8.98 -4.22
C ILE A 187 -1.23 7.60 -4.10
N CYS A 188 -2.31 7.48 -3.32
CA CYS A 188 -3.14 6.29 -3.06
C CYS A 188 -2.60 4.98 -3.65
N LEU A 189 -1.62 4.38 -2.95
CA LEU A 189 -0.94 3.17 -3.42
C LEU A 189 -1.87 1.95 -3.42
N SER A 190 -2.89 1.92 -2.56
CA SER A 190 -3.90 0.86 -2.53
C SER A 190 -4.66 0.78 -3.85
N LEU A 191 -5.16 1.90 -4.38
CA LEU A 191 -5.86 1.90 -5.68
C LEU A 191 -4.94 1.53 -6.84
N LYS A 192 -3.66 1.93 -6.79
CA LYS A 192 -2.67 1.52 -7.80
C LYS A 192 -2.38 0.02 -7.75
N ALA A 193 -2.35 -0.59 -6.55
CA ALA A 193 -2.20 -2.03 -6.39
C ALA A 193 -3.43 -2.80 -6.92
N LEU A 194 -4.64 -2.35 -6.59
CA LEU A 194 -5.89 -2.93 -7.10
C LEU A 194 -6.00 -2.78 -8.63
N SER A 195 -5.62 -1.61 -9.16
CA SER A 195 -5.59 -1.37 -10.60
C SER A 195 -4.62 -2.30 -11.32
N ALA A 196 -3.43 -2.55 -10.76
CA ALA A 196 -2.48 -3.48 -11.33
C ALA A 196 -3.04 -4.92 -11.40
N LYS A 197 -3.66 -5.41 -10.31
CA LYS A 197 -4.33 -6.73 -10.28
C LYS A 197 -5.44 -6.84 -11.33
N LEU A 198 -6.30 -5.83 -11.42
CA LEU A 198 -7.42 -5.81 -12.38
C LEU A 198 -6.95 -5.73 -13.83
N LYS A 199 -5.86 -5.00 -14.11
CA LYS A 199 -5.21 -4.97 -15.43
C LYS A 199 -4.58 -6.31 -15.79
N GLU A 200 -3.92 -6.99 -14.85
CA GLU A 200 -3.40 -8.35 -15.06
C GLU A 200 -4.51 -9.36 -15.35
N ALA A 201 -5.70 -9.17 -14.78
CA ALA A 201 -6.92 -9.93 -15.09
C ALA A 201 -7.59 -9.54 -16.43
N GLY A 202 -7.07 -8.53 -17.15
CA GLY A 202 -7.56 -8.12 -18.46
C GLY A 202 -8.68 -7.08 -18.46
N HIS A 203 -8.98 -6.47 -17.32
CA HIS A 203 -9.99 -5.41 -17.22
C HIS A 203 -9.43 -4.00 -17.52
N GLU A 204 -10.32 -3.07 -17.87
CA GLU A 204 -9.99 -1.66 -18.00
C GLU A 204 -10.17 -0.93 -16.67
N THR A 205 -9.14 -0.27 -16.20
CA THR A 205 -9.21 0.49 -14.94
C THR A 205 -8.93 1.96 -15.18
N HIS A 206 -9.77 2.82 -14.62
CA HIS A 206 -9.59 4.26 -14.54
C HIS A 206 -9.44 4.67 -13.07
N ILE A 207 -8.42 5.45 -12.74
CA ILE A 207 -8.26 6.00 -11.38
C ILE A 207 -8.58 7.50 -11.42
N ILE A 208 -9.53 7.93 -10.59
CA ILE A 208 -9.90 9.33 -10.41
C ILE A 208 -9.48 9.77 -9.01
N TYR A 209 -8.49 10.67 -8.96
CA TYR A 209 -8.13 11.40 -7.75
C TYR A 209 -9.03 12.63 -7.69
N PHE A 210 -10.02 12.61 -6.78
CA PHE A 210 -10.90 13.74 -6.61
C PHE A 210 -10.32 14.65 -5.53
N LYS A 211 -9.70 15.74 -5.98
CA LYS A 211 -8.86 16.67 -5.21
C LYS A 211 -7.51 16.09 -4.79
N ASP A 212 -6.52 16.97 -4.71
CA ASP A 212 -5.18 16.67 -4.18
C ASP A 212 -5.14 16.88 -2.65
N ASP A 213 -4.42 16.01 -1.93
CA ASP A 213 -4.17 16.16 -0.49
C ASP A 213 -3.05 17.17 -0.27
N ARG A 214 -3.38 18.45 -0.34
CA ARG A 214 -2.45 19.51 -0.01
C ARG A 214 -2.85 20.15 1.31
N ALA A 215 -1.88 20.20 2.22
CA ALA A 215 -1.95 21.10 3.34
C ALA A 215 -1.89 22.54 2.79
N LEU A 216 -2.86 23.37 3.16
CA LEU A 216 -2.89 24.80 2.81
C LEU A 216 -2.81 25.63 4.08
N ALA A 217 -2.13 26.77 3.98
CA ALA A 217 -2.03 27.73 5.07
C ALA A 217 -3.43 28.27 5.44
N ILE A 218 -3.69 28.40 6.72
CA ILE A 218 -4.91 28.99 7.29
C ILE A 218 -4.54 29.99 8.38
N ASP A 219 -5.39 30.97 8.64
CA ASP A 219 -5.10 32.00 9.66
C ASP A 219 -5.21 31.45 11.09
N LYS A 220 -6.15 30.53 11.28
CA LYS A 220 -6.42 29.86 12.55
C LYS A 220 -7.10 28.54 12.31
N PHE A 221 -7.10 27.70 13.33
CA PHE A 221 -7.83 26.45 13.31
C PHE A 221 -9.34 26.63 13.20
N LYS A 222 -9.98 25.78 12.39
CA LYS A 222 -11.44 25.72 12.24
C LYS A 222 -12.07 24.94 13.40
N LYS A 223 -13.03 25.57 14.07
CA LYS A 223 -13.64 25.12 15.35
C LYS A 223 -14.26 23.71 15.28
N ASN A 224 -14.78 23.29 14.12
CA ASN A 224 -15.48 22.01 13.93
C ASN A 224 -14.89 21.17 12.79
N SER A 225 -13.61 21.36 12.50
CA SER A 225 -12.93 20.60 11.45
C SER A 225 -12.89 19.11 11.79
N ILE A 226 -13.33 18.28 10.85
CA ILE A 226 -13.08 16.83 10.87
C ILE A 226 -11.80 16.46 10.12
N GLN A 227 -11.19 17.41 9.42
CA GLN A 227 -9.93 17.22 8.70
C GLN A 227 -8.74 17.45 9.64
N TYR A 228 -7.57 16.98 9.24
CA TYR A 228 -6.36 17.24 10.00
C TYR A 228 -5.95 18.71 9.89
N GLN A 229 -5.52 19.26 11.01
CA GLN A 229 -4.92 20.59 11.11
C GLN A 229 -3.64 20.47 11.92
N MET A 230 -2.66 21.30 11.58
CA MET A 230 -1.36 21.32 12.24
C MET A 230 -0.84 22.75 12.33
N LEU A 231 -0.01 23.00 13.33
CA LEU A 231 0.87 24.17 13.38
C LEU A 231 2.26 23.67 12.99
N TRP A 232 2.75 24.12 11.85
CA TRP A 232 4.10 23.83 11.39
C TRP A 232 4.93 25.09 11.57
N LEU A 233 5.83 25.06 12.55
CA LEU A 233 6.54 26.24 13.05
C LEU A 233 5.55 27.32 13.51
N ASP A 234 5.45 28.43 12.79
CA ASP A 234 4.63 29.59 13.10
C ASP A 234 3.40 29.75 12.19
N GLN A 235 3.12 28.76 11.34
CA GLN A 235 2.02 28.79 10.38
C GLN A 235 1.04 27.64 10.62
N PHE A 236 -0.25 27.96 10.72
CA PHE A 236 -1.29 26.94 10.74
C PHE A 236 -1.55 26.42 9.33
N TRP A 237 -1.79 25.13 9.25
CA TRP A 237 -2.14 24.41 8.05
C TRP A 237 -3.38 23.56 8.28
N GLY A 238 -4.24 23.47 7.26
CA GLY A 238 -5.36 22.54 7.21
C GLY A 238 -5.32 21.70 5.93
N CYS A 239 -6.06 20.61 5.89
CA CYS A 239 -6.18 19.75 4.72
C CYS A 239 -7.64 19.48 4.32
N GLY A 240 -7.83 18.77 3.20
CA GLY A 240 -9.13 18.25 2.80
C GLY A 240 -10.18 19.31 2.48
N GLN A 241 -11.44 18.96 2.74
CA GLN A 241 -12.63 19.79 2.46
C GLN A 241 -12.66 21.12 3.21
N ASP A 242 -11.84 21.28 4.25
CA ASP A 242 -11.79 22.53 4.99
C ASP A 242 -11.09 23.63 4.20
N VAL A 243 -10.06 23.30 3.42
CA VAL A 243 -9.25 24.31 2.72
C VAL A 243 -9.29 24.18 1.21
N ASN A 244 -9.52 22.98 0.69
CA ASN A 244 -9.57 22.70 -0.73
C ASN A 244 -10.97 22.19 -1.11
N ILE A 245 -11.97 23.05 -0.93
CA ILE A 245 -13.39 22.74 -1.13
C ILE A 245 -13.66 22.28 -2.57
N ILE A 246 -14.59 21.32 -2.72
CA ILE A 246 -15.03 20.84 -4.03
C ILE A 246 -16.07 21.80 -4.60
N SER A 247 -15.80 22.34 -5.79
CA SER A 247 -16.72 23.25 -6.46
C SER A 247 -17.84 22.53 -7.22
N ALA A 248 -18.90 23.26 -7.56
CA ALA A 248 -19.94 22.76 -8.46
C ALA A 248 -19.39 22.36 -9.84
N LYS A 249 -18.36 23.05 -10.35
CA LYS A 249 -17.71 22.72 -11.62
C LYS A 249 -16.92 21.42 -11.51
N GLU A 250 -16.20 21.20 -10.42
CA GLU A 250 -15.47 19.95 -10.18
C GLU A 250 -16.41 18.74 -10.04
N TRP A 251 -17.57 18.92 -9.41
CA TRP A 251 -18.63 17.91 -9.42
C TRP A 251 -19.11 17.57 -10.84
N ARG A 252 -19.34 18.58 -11.69
CA ARG A 252 -19.74 18.36 -13.09
C ARG A 252 -18.65 17.61 -13.86
N LEU A 253 -17.39 18.00 -13.69
CA LEU A 253 -16.24 17.32 -14.31
C LEU A 253 -16.19 15.84 -13.92
N LEU A 254 -16.38 15.52 -12.64
CA LEU A 254 -16.44 14.13 -12.17
C LEU A 254 -17.58 13.36 -12.84
N THR A 255 -18.81 13.91 -12.82
CA THR A 255 -19.96 13.24 -13.42
C THR A 255 -19.83 13.06 -14.93
N SER A 256 -19.32 14.06 -15.65
CA SER A 256 -19.12 14.00 -17.10
C SER A 256 -18.03 12.99 -17.46
N LEU A 257 -16.95 12.92 -16.68
CA LEU A 257 -15.90 11.92 -16.89
C LEU A 257 -16.43 10.50 -16.70
N VAL A 258 -17.18 10.25 -15.63
CA VAL A 258 -17.80 8.93 -15.37
C VAL A 258 -18.82 8.58 -16.46
N ALA A 259 -19.65 9.53 -16.90
CA ALA A 259 -20.59 9.34 -18.01
C ALA A 259 -19.87 8.95 -19.31
N LYS A 260 -18.70 9.53 -19.58
CA LYS A 260 -17.87 9.22 -20.75
C LYS A 260 -17.26 7.82 -20.66
N ILE A 261 -16.78 7.43 -19.48
CA ILE A 261 -16.16 6.11 -19.25
C ILE A 261 -17.19 4.99 -19.39
N LYS A 262 -18.41 5.21 -18.86
CA LYS A 262 -19.49 4.21 -18.74
C LYS A 262 -19.00 2.96 -17.98
N PRO A 263 -18.67 3.08 -16.68
CA PRO A 263 -18.13 1.96 -15.91
C PRO A 263 -19.19 0.91 -15.57
N ASP A 264 -18.75 -0.34 -15.49
CA ASP A 264 -19.51 -1.46 -14.93
C ASP A 264 -19.41 -1.49 -13.40
N VAL A 265 -18.28 -1.00 -12.85
CA VAL A 265 -18.05 -0.93 -11.40
C VAL A 265 -17.41 0.40 -11.02
N ILE A 266 -17.91 0.99 -9.94
CA ILE A 266 -17.35 2.18 -9.30
C ILE A 266 -16.89 1.79 -7.89
N GLY A 267 -15.58 1.70 -7.71
CA GLY A 267 -14.93 1.48 -6.42
C GLY A 267 -14.49 2.80 -5.78
N VAL A 268 -14.77 3.00 -4.50
CA VAL A 268 -14.33 4.20 -3.75
C VAL A 268 -13.48 3.77 -2.56
N SER A 269 -12.19 4.13 -2.57
CA SER A 269 -11.30 3.95 -1.41
C SER A 269 -11.30 5.20 -0.55
N VAL A 270 -11.65 5.06 0.73
CA VAL A 270 -11.97 6.21 1.57
C VAL A 270 -11.51 6.07 3.03
N ARG A 271 -11.00 7.18 3.56
CA ARG A 271 -10.68 7.40 5.00
C ARG A 271 -11.95 7.86 5.75
N SER A 272 -12.06 7.55 7.04
CA SER A 272 -13.26 7.89 7.85
C SER A 272 -13.66 9.38 7.77
N VAL A 273 -12.69 10.32 7.71
CA VAL A 273 -12.96 11.77 7.57
C VAL A 273 -13.70 12.18 6.29
N HIS A 274 -13.78 11.32 5.27
CA HIS A 274 -14.43 11.60 3.99
C HIS A 274 -15.71 10.78 3.78
N LYS A 275 -16.29 10.20 4.84
CA LYS A 275 -17.54 9.42 4.79
C LYS A 275 -18.69 10.15 4.07
N LYS A 276 -18.96 11.40 4.47
CA LYS A 276 -20.03 12.21 3.85
C LYS A 276 -19.77 12.43 2.36
N LEU A 277 -18.54 12.73 2.00
CA LEU A 277 -18.13 12.94 0.62
C LEU A 277 -18.26 11.66 -0.23
N ALA A 278 -17.91 10.49 0.32
CA ALA A 278 -18.10 9.22 -0.36
C ALA A 278 -19.58 8.95 -0.68
N ASN A 279 -20.45 9.14 0.31
CA ASN A 279 -21.89 8.93 0.15
C ASN A 279 -22.52 9.92 -0.83
N GLU A 280 -22.13 11.20 -0.77
CA GLU A 280 -22.56 12.20 -1.76
C GLU A 280 -22.08 11.85 -3.17
N THR A 281 -20.85 11.35 -3.29
CA THR A 281 -20.28 10.90 -4.57
C THR A 281 -21.06 9.72 -5.13
N ALA A 282 -21.34 8.70 -4.31
CA ALA A 282 -22.13 7.54 -4.71
C ALA A 282 -23.52 7.95 -5.19
N LYS A 283 -24.25 8.78 -4.44
CA LYS A 283 -25.58 9.29 -4.84
C LYS A 283 -25.56 10.02 -6.18
N LYS A 284 -24.58 10.90 -6.40
CA LYS A 284 -24.46 11.67 -7.65
C LYS A 284 -24.10 10.78 -8.82
N LEU A 285 -23.15 9.86 -8.65
CA LEU A 285 -22.70 8.97 -9.72
C LEU A 285 -23.74 7.90 -10.06
N ARG A 286 -24.55 7.45 -9.10
CA ARG A 286 -25.64 6.48 -9.35
C ARG A 286 -26.70 7.03 -10.31
N ARG A 287 -26.93 8.34 -10.33
CA ARG A 287 -27.81 8.99 -11.33
C ARG A 287 -27.26 8.95 -12.75
N ILE A 288 -25.93 8.87 -12.88
CA ILE A 288 -25.21 8.93 -14.16
C ILE A 288 -24.90 7.52 -14.68
N ALA A 289 -24.59 6.60 -13.77
CA ALA A 289 -24.27 5.20 -14.05
C ALA A 289 -25.12 4.28 -13.15
N PRO A 290 -26.45 4.23 -13.36
CA PRO A 290 -27.36 3.44 -12.51
C PRO A 290 -27.13 1.93 -12.61
N GLN A 291 -26.51 1.47 -13.71
CA GLN A 291 -26.18 0.06 -13.93
C GLN A 291 -24.84 -0.36 -13.31
N ALA A 292 -24.03 0.60 -12.86
CA ALA A 292 -22.74 0.28 -12.25
C ALA A 292 -22.92 -0.30 -10.85
N THR A 293 -22.10 -1.28 -10.50
CA THR A 293 -21.98 -1.75 -9.11
C THR A 293 -21.10 -0.81 -8.30
N PHE A 294 -21.54 -0.43 -7.10
CA PHE A 294 -20.85 0.49 -6.20
C PHE A 294 -20.19 -0.27 -5.04
N LEU A 295 -18.86 -0.19 -4.97
CA LEU A 295 -18.05 -0.82 -3.92
C LEU A 295 -17.34 0.24 -3.07
N ALA A 296 -17.53 0.21 -1.75
CA ALA A 296 -16.73 1.00 -0.82
C ALA A 296 -15.54 0.19 -0.28
N GLY A 297 -14.38 0.79 -0.09
CA GLY A 297 -13.23 0.16 0.56
C GLY A 297 -12.33 1.15 1.32
N GLY A 298 -11.32 0.64 2.01
CA GLY A 298 -10.42 1.43 2.86
C GLY A 298 -10.85 1.46 4.33
N TYR A 299 -10.18 2.29 5.14
CA TYR A 299 -10.42 2.36 6.59
C TYR A 299 -11.82 2.84 6.97
N GLY A 300 -12.43 3.73 6.17
CA GLY A 300 -13.75 4.27 6.45
C GLY A 300 -14.85 3.19 6.55
N PRO A 301 -15.09 2.41 5.49
CA PRO A 301 -16.11 1.35 5.47
C PRO A 301 -15.87 0.25 6.50
N MET A 302 -14.62 0.02 6.91
CA MET A 302 -14.30 -0.94 7.98
C MET A 302 -14.77 -0.48 9.36
N LEU A 303 -14.71 0.83 9.64
CA LEU A 303 -15.12 1.40 10.94
C LEU A 303 -16.62 1.70 11.01
N GLU A 304 -17.22 2.07 9.88
CA GLU A 304 -18.55 2.69 9.84
C GLU A 304 -19.44 2.03 8.76
N LEU A 305 -19.37 0.71 8.65
CA LEU A 305 -19.97 -0.10 7.58
C LEU A 305 -21.43 0.25 7.26
N LYS A 306 -22.26 0.40 8.30
CA LYS A 306 -23.68 0.75 8.18
C LYS A 306 -23.92 2.05 7.41
N ASP A 307 -23.04 3.03 7.55
CA ASP A 307 -23.21 4.32 6.90
C ASP A 307 -22.83 4.30 5.42
N TYR A 308 -21.87 3.46 5.02
CA TYR A 308 -21.49 3.30 3.62
C TYR A 308 -22.52 2.47 2.85
N LEU A 309 -23.01 1.37 3.44
CA LEU A 309 -23.96 0.48 2.77
C LEU A 309 -25.35 1.12 2.53
N LYS A 310 -25.60 2.34 3.03
CA LYS A 310 -26.78 3.15 2.64
C LYS A 310 -26.74 3.59 1.19
N ASP A 311 -25.55 3.86 0.67
CA ASP A 311 -25.33 4.51 -0.63
C ASP A 311 -24.50 3.65 -1.60
N PHE A 312 -23.79 2.66 -1.07
CA PHE A 312 -23.00 1.66 -1.82
C PHE A 312 -23.69 0.30 -1.80
N ASP A 313 -23.52 -0.48 -2.87
CA ASP A 313 -24.12 -1.83 -2.98
C ASP A 313 -23.35 -2.83 -2.11
N TYR A 314 -22.04 -2.64 -2.03
CA TYR A 314 -21.10 -3.50 -1.32
C TYR A 314 -20.02 -2.69 -0.60
N ALA A 315 -19.43 -3.29 0.43
CA ALA A 315 -18.21 -2.78 1.07
C ALA A 315 -17.20 -3.91 1.25
N CYS A 316 -15.92 -3.62 1.00
CA CYS A 316 -14.80 -4.52 1.23
C CYS A 316 -14.28 -4.35 2.67
N VAL A 317 -14.33 -5.41 3.46
CA VAL A 317 -13.78 -5.52 4.82
C VAL A 317 -12.46 -6.30 4.76
N GLY A 318 -11.41 -5.81 5.41
CA GLY A 318 -10.06 -6.36 5.29
C GLY A 318 -9.33 -5.90 4.03
N GLU A 319 -8.49 -6.76 3.48
CA GLU A 319 -7.70 -6.45 2.29
C GLU A 319 -8.40 -6.86 0.99
N GLY A 320 -8.47 -5.93 0.05
CA GLY A 320 -9.08 -6.17 -1.26
C GLY A 320 -8.13 -6.83 -2.28
N ASP A 321 -6.84 -6.97 -1.97
CA ASP A 321 -5.81 -7.35 -2.96
C ASP A 321 -6.08 -8.69 -3.66
N ASP A 322 -6.51 -9.71 -2.92
CA ASP A 322 -6.78 -11.06 -3.45
C ASP A 322 -8.28 -11.30 -3.75
N VAL A 323 -9.13 -10.32 -3.45
CA VAL A 323 -10.59 -10.42 -3.58
C VAL A 323 -11.11 -9.65 -4.78
N ILE A 324 -10.46 -8.55 -5.14
CA ILE A 324 -11.02 -7.57 -6.07
C ILE A 324 -11.34 -8.18 -7.44
N VAL A 325 -10.50 -9.07 -7.98
CA VAL A 325 -10.76 -9.72 -9.27
C VAL A 325 -12.00 -10.61 -9.18
N SER A 326 -12.06 -11.49 -8.17
CA SER A 326 -13.21 -12.36 -7.95
C SER A 326 -14.50 -11.58 -7.69
N PHE A 327 -14.44 -10.43 -7.02
CA PHE A 327 -15.58 -9.52 -6.87
C PHE A 327 -16.07 -8.96 -8.21
N ILE A 328 -15.14 -8.48 -9.04
CA ILE A 328 -15.47 -7.89 -10.34
C ILE A 328 -16.04 -8.94 -11.29
N GLU A 329 -15.56 -10.17 -11.24
CA GLU A 329 -15.95 -11.24 -12.17
C GLU A 329 -17.16 -12.04 -11.69
N ALA A 330 -17.53 -11.95 -10.40
CA ALA A 330 -18.63 -12.70 -9.84
C ALA A 330 -19.97 -12.40 -10.53
N ALA A 331 -20.72 -13.47 -10.82
CA ALA A 331 -22.15 -13.37 -11.15
C ALA A 331 -22.98 -12.90 -9.94
N ASP A 332 -22.58 -13.30 -8.73
CA ASP A 332 -23.18 -12.84 -7.47
C ASP A 332 -22.09 -12.39 -6.48
N PRO A 333 -21.81 -11.07 -6.40
CA PRO A 333 -20.80 -10.54 -5.48
C PRO A 333 -21.11 -10.79 -3.99
N LYS A 334 -22.35 -11.17 -3.64
CA LYS A 334 -22.74 -11.48 -2.25
C LYS A 334 -22.11 -12.76 -1.72
N LYS A 335 -21.50 -13.59 -2.57
CA LYS A 335 -20.82 -14.84 -2.16
C LYS A 335 -19.31 -14.70 -2.02
N ILE A 336 -18.78 -13.51 -2.31
CA ILE A 336 -17.34 -13.28 -2.35
C ILE A 336 -16.83 -12.96 -0.94
N PRO A 337 -15.78 -13.64 -0.46
CA PRO A 337 -15.14 -13.30 0.81
C PRO A 337 -14.81 -11.81 0.93
N ASN A 338 -14.67 -11.31 2.16
CA ASN A 338 -14.39 -9.90 2.46
C ASN A 338 -15.49 -8.91 2.05
N ILE A 339 -16.58 -9.35 1.42
CA ILE A 339 -17.68 -8.47 1.01
C ILE A 339 -18.75 -8.42 2.08
N ALA A 340 -19.18 -7.19 2.39
CA ALA A 340 -20.33 -6.88 3.19
C ALA A 340 -21.40 -6.16 2.36
N TYR A 341 -22.67 -6.40 2.70
CA TYR A 341 -23.83 -5.86 2.00
C TYR A 341 -25.06 -5.81 2.92
N LEU A 342 -26.12 -5.12 2.49
CA LEU A 342 -27.40 -5.12 3.20
C LEU A 342 -28.35 -6.19 2.65
N LYS A 343 -28.96 -6.96 3.55
CA LYS A 343 -30.08 -7.86 3.26
C LYS A 343 -31.18 -7.61 4.29
N ASN A 344 -32.37 -7.19 3.83
CA ASN A 344 -33.52 -6.89 4.70
C ASN A 344 -33.18 -5.92 5.85
N GLY A 345 -32.37 -4.89 5.56
CA GLY A 345 -31.94 -3.89 6.54
C GLY A 345 -30.83 -4.35 7.51
N GLN A 346 -30.43 -5.62 7.47
CA GLN A 346 -29.33 -6.17 8.26
C GLN A 346 -28.04 -6.22 7.44
N ILE A 347 -26.92 -5.95 8.11
CA ILE A 347 -25.59 -6.06 7.51
C ILE A 347 -25.21 -7.54 7.51
N ILE A 348 -24.96 -8.07 6.32
CA ILE A 348 -24.36 -9.37 6.12
C ILE A 348 -22.93 -9.15 5.67
N PHE A 349 -22.01 -9.94 6.19
CA PHE A 349 -20.62 -9.97 5.74
C PHE A 349 -20.17 -11.42 5.60
N ASN A 350 -19.34 -11.68 4.59
CA ASN A 350 -18.77 -12.99 4.34
C ASN A 350 -17.49 -13.20 5.15
N GLU A 351 -16.97 -14.44 5.12
CA GLU A 351 -15.68 -14.76 5.71
C GLU A 351 -14.58 -13.82 5.20
N ILE A 352 -13.62 -13.48 6.09
CA ILE A 352 -12.49 -12.63 5.74
C ILE A 352 -11.31 -13.53 5.38
N LEU A 353 -10.78 -13.38 4.17
CA LEU A 353 -9.59 -14.11 3.74
C LEU A 353 -8.38 -13.74 4.60
N PRO A 354 -7.43 -14.68 4.77
CA PRO A 354 -6.12 -14.37 5.31
C PRO A 354 -5.44 -13.21 4.57
N PRO A 355 -4.53 -12.48 5.24
CA PRO A 355 -3.77 -11.40 4.61
C PRO A 355 -3.07 -11.84 3.32
N ALA A 356 -3.03 -10.94 2.33
CA ALA A 356 -2.37 -11.20 1.07
C ALA A 356 -0.85 -11.41 1.25
N ASP A 357 -0.30 -12.33 0.45
CA ASP A 357 1.14 -12.55 0.35
C ASP A 357 1.78 -11.42 -0.46
N LEU A 358 2.50 -10.54 0.23
CA LEU A 358 3.10 -9.34 -0.36
C LEU A 358 4.12 -9.66 -1.47
N ASP A 359 4.74 -10.86 -1.47
CA ASP A 359 5.66 -11.27 -2.53
C ASP A 359 4.97 -11.59 -3.86
N LYS A 360 3.67 -11.91 -3.81
CA LYS A 360 2.84 -12.27 -4.97
C LYS A 360 2.05 -11.10 -5.55
N LEU A 361 1.99 -9.97 -4.85
CA LEU A 361 1.29 -8.78 -5.34
C LEU A 361 2.03 -8.19 -6.55
N PRO A 362 1.31 -7.70 -7.57
CA PRO A 362 1.93 -6.96 -8.67
C PRO A 362 2.50 -5.63 -8.18
N PHE A 363 3.37 -5.02 -8.99
CA PHE A 363 3.82 -3.65 -8.71
C PHE A 363 2.65 -2.69 -8.86
N PRO A 364 2.53 -1.65 -8.00
CA PRO A 364 1.48 -0.66 -8.15
C PRO A 364 1.48 0.00 -9.53
N ASP A 365 0.29 0.22 -10.11
CA ASP A 365 0.12 0.84 -11.43
C ASP A 365 0.49 2.34 -11.41
N TRP A 366 1.77 2.62 -11.61
CA TRP A 366 2.32 3.97 -11.73
C TRP A 366 2.31 4.55 -13.14
N HIS A 367 1.87 3.78 -14.16
CA HIS A 367 1.74 4.28 -15.53
C HIS A 367 0.69 5.39 -15.60
N PHE A 368 0.80 6.31 -16.54
CA PHE A 368 -0.04 7.50 -16.55
C PHE A 368 -1.41 7.32 -17.21
N ASP A 369 -1.61 6.21 -17.93
CA ASP A 369 -2.84 5.94 -18.67
C ASP A 369 -4.04 5.77 -17.74
N ASN A 370 -5.17 6.33 -18.18
CA ASN A 370 -6.46 6.27 -17.51
C ASN A 370 -6.42 6.76 -16.06
N LYS A 371 -5.62 7.80 -15.80
CA LYS A 371 -5.52 8.46 -14.49
C LYS A 371 -5.88 9.94 -14.61
N TYR A 372 -6.74 10.39 -13.70
CA TYR A 372 -7.32 11.72 -13.74
C TYR A 372 -7.22 12.37 -12.38
N LEU A 373 -6.64 13.56 -12.30
CA LEU A 373 -6.77 14.42 -11.13
C LEU A 373 -7.80 15.50 -11.44
N ILE A 374 -8.88 15.54 -10.67
CA ILE A 374 -9.86 16.62 -10.71
C ILE A 374 -9.54 17.57 -9.56
N ASP A 375 -8.97 18.73 -9.86
CA ASP A 375 -8.61 19.75 -8.89
C ASP A 375 -8.55 21.12 -9.56
N ASN A 376 -8.80 22.20 -8.82
CA ASN A 376 -8.83 23.59 -9.32
C ASN A 376 -9.71 23.77 -10.57
N ASN A 377 -10.89 23.14 -10.59
CA ASN A 377 -11.86 23.25 -11.70
C ASN A 377 -11.37 22.73 -13.05
N GLU A 378 -10.37 21.84 -13.07
CA GLU A 378 -9.80 21.22 -14.27
C GLU A 378 -9.61 19.71 -14.08
N ILE A 379 -9.50 18.97 -15.19
CA ILE A 379 -9.09 17.57 -15.21
C ILE A 379 -7.66 17.51 -15.75
N LYS A 380 -6.73 17.00 -14.94
CA LYS A 380 -5.36 16.74 -15.34
C LYS A 380 -5.18 15.27 -15.67
N THR A 381 -4.43 14.98 -16.72
CA THR A 381 -4.13 13.64 -17.22
C THR A 381 -2.63 13.48 -17.47
N GLY A 382 -2.19 12.25 -17.75
CA GLY A 382 -0.79 11.97 -18.05
C GLY A 382 0.11 12.17 -16.83
N ASN A 383 1.35 12.59 -17.07
CA ASN A 383 2.35 12.84 -16.03
C ASN A 383 2.25 14.25 -15.41
N SER A 384 1.32 15.10 -15.88
CA SER A 384 1.25 16.53 -15.56
C SER A 384 1.03 16.87 -14.08
N PHE A 385 0.56 15.92 -13.27
CA PHE A 385 0.26 16.11 -11.85
C PHE A 385 1.04 15.16 -10.92
N TYR A 386 1.99 14.39 -11.47
CA TYR A 386 2.87 13.49 -10.72
C TYR A 386 4.27 14.06 -10.54
N ASP A 387 4.90 13.73 -9.41
CA ASP A 387 6.34 13.90 -9.25
C ASP A 387 7.04 12.79 -10.03
N SER A 388 7.52 13.10 -11.23
CA SER A 388 8.15 12.13 -12.13
C SER A 388 9.50 11.59 -11.65
N GLN A 389 10.10 12.20 -10.61
CA GLN A 389 11.41 11.83 -10.09
C GLN A 389 11.35 11.14 -8.72
N THR A 390 10.17 11.02 -8.10
CA THR A 390 9.98 10.30 -6.84
C THR A 390 9.19 9.02 -7.08
N TYR A 391 9.69 7.91 -6.55
CA TYR A 391 8.93 6.66 -6.47
C TYR A 391 8.55 6.35 -5.03
N ILE A 392 7.27 6.01 -4.79
CA ILE A 392 6.78 5.67 -3.45
C ILE A 392 6.46 4.18 -3.44
N ILE A 393 6.99 3.46 -2.46
CA ILE A 393 6.88 2.02 -2.32
C ILE A 393 6.51 1.66 -0.87
N PHE A 394 5.71 0.60 -0.72
CA PHE A 394 5.55 -0.12 0.54
C PHE A 394 6.33 -1.44 0.47
N CYS A 395 7.24 -1.66 1.40
CA CYS A 395 7.88 -2.95 1.60
C CYS A 395 7.08 -3.81 2.59
N GLY A 396 6.40 -3.18 3.55
CA GLY A 396 5.59 -3.87 4.55
C GLY A 396 4.25 -3.20 4.84
N ARG A 397 3.40 -3.91 5.59
CA ARG A 397 2.10 -3.45 6.07
C ARG A 397 1.96 -3.70 7.57
N GLY A 398 1.41 -2.72 8.28
CA GLY A 398 1.08 -2.78 9.69
C GLY A 398 2.18 -2.27 10.61
N CYS A 399 1.88 -2.25 11.91
CA CYS A 399 2.79 -1.83 12.96
C CYS A 399 2.62 -2.72 14.20
N PRO A 400 3.70 -3.22 14.83
CA PRO A 400 3.63 -4.09 16.01
C PRO A 400 3.24 -3.35 17.30
N SER A 401 3.19 -2.02 17.26
CA SER A 401 2.85 -1.16 18.40
C SER A 401 1.37 -1.22 18.77
N SER A 402 0.99 -0.52 19.84
CA SER A 402 -0.38 -0.48 20.37
C SER A 402 -0.95 0.94 20.48
N CYS A 403 -0.33 1.93 19.84
CA CYS A 403 -0.63 3.34 20.10
C CYS A 403 -2.10 3.71 19.86
N THR A 404 -2.84 4.07 20.92
CA THR A 404 -4.31 4.25 20.94
C THR A 404 -4.88 5.25 19.94
N TYR A 405 -4.04 6.21 19.51
CA TYR A 405 -4.39 7.27 18.57
C TYR A 405 -4.08 6.92 17.11
N CYS A 406 -3.43 5.78 16.83
CA CYS A 406 -2.89 5.44 15.51
C CYS A 406 -3.58 4.22 14.88
N MET A 407 -4.32 4.44 13.80
CA MET A 407 -5.07 3.37 13.14
C MET A 407 -4.18 2.27 12.53
N ALA A 408 -2.95 2.59 12.14
CA ALA A 408 -2.00 1.61 11.60
C ALA A 408 -1.69 0.49 12.60
N CYS A 409 -1.63 0.81 13.91
CA CYS A 409 -1.42 -0.17 14.98
C CYS A 409 -2.64 -1.06 15.22
N HIS A 410 -3.84 -0.53 14.97
CA HIS A 410 -5.10 -1.19 15.33
C HIS A 410 -5.75 -1.96 14.20
N TRP A 411 -5.22 -1.93 12.97
CA TRP A 411 -5.78 -2.65 11.82
C TRP A 411 -6.09 -4.12 12.14
N HIS A 412 -5.15 -4.85 12.74
CA HIS A 412 -5.37 -6.25 13.09
C HIS A 412 -6.48 -6.43 14.14
N SER A 413 -6.68 -5.46 15.03
CA SER A 413 -7.73 -5.48 16.06
C SER A 413 -9.09 -5.09 15.49
N MET A 414 -9.13 -4.22 14.49
CA MET A 414 -10.36 -3.85 13.77
C MET A 414 -10.99 -5.04 13.03
N LEU A 415 -10.18 -6.05 12.70
CA LEU A 415 -10.62 -7.25 12.00
C LEU A 415 -11.05 -8.38 12.94
N LYS A 416 -10.77 -8.28 14.25
CA LYS A 416 -11.18 -9.28 15.25
C LYS A 416 -12.71 -9.50 15.34
N PRO A 417 -13.57 -8.47 15.25
CA PRO A 417 -15.04 -8.67 15.23
C PRO A 417 -15.52 -9.54 14.05
N TYR A 418 -14.66 -9.78 13.05
CA TYR A 418 -14.93 -10.59 11.88
C TYR A 418 -14.21 -11.95 11.91
N ASP A 419 -13.76 -12.38 13.10
CA ASP A 419 -13.00 -13.63 13.32
C ASP A 419 -11.73 -13.77 12.45
N ALA A 420 -11.14 -12.63 12.07
CA ALA A 420 -10.01 -12.59 11.17
C ALA A 420 -8.71 -12.30 11.92
N ASN A 421 -7.76 -13.23 11.86
CA ASN A 421 -6.46 -13.10 12.53
C ASN A 421 -5.39 -12.57 11.57
N PHE A 422 -5.14 -11.26 11.63
CA PHE A 422 -4.07 -10.61 10.86
C PHE A 422 -2.80 -10.44 11.69
N PRO A 423 -1.60 -10.65 11.12
CA PRO A 423 -0.36 -10.33 11.79
C PRO A 423 -0.27 -8.81 11.97
N LYS A 424 0.30 -8.37 13.10
CA LYS A 424 0.50 -6.94 13.38
C LYS A 424 1.42 -6.26 12.38
N PHE A 425 2.38 -7.00 11.83
CA PHE A 425 3.32 -6.53 10.83
C PHE A 425 3.71 -7.67 9.89
N ARG A 426 3.85 -7.36 8.61
CA ARG A 426 4.47 -8.24 7.62
C ARG A 426 5.19 -7.43 6.55
N VAL A 427 6.20 -8.01 5.95
CA VAL A 427 7.06 -7.38 4.93
C VAL A 427 7.27 -8.36 3.78
N CYS A 428 7.30 -7.87 2.53
CA CYS A 428 7.70 -8.67 1.38
C CYS A 428 9.19 -9.03 1.45
N SER A 429 9.69 -9.95 0.62
CA SER A 429 11.12 -10.22 0.56
C SER A 429 11.95 -9.00 0.11
N PRO A 430 13.22 -8.85 0.57
CA PRO A 430 14.11 -7.80 0.07
C PRO A 430 14.25 -7.83 -1.45
N GLU A 431 14.29 -9.03 -2.04
CA GLU A 431 14.36 -9.23 -3.48
C GLU A 431 13.15 -8.67 -4.21
N ARG A 432 11.94 -8.84 -3.67
CA ARG A 432 10.70 -8.32 -4.26
C ARG A 432 10.67 -6.80 -4.23
N ALA A 433 11.05 -6.18 -3.12
CA ALA A 433 11.13 -4.72 -3.02
C ALA A 433 12.16 -4.14 -4.00
N ILE A 434 13.34 -4.77 -4.11
CA ILE A 434 14.39 -4.35 -5.05
C ILE A 434 13.96 -4.56 -6.50
N LYS A 435 13.19 -5.62 -6.80
CA LYS A 435 12.64 -5.86 -8.15
C LYS A 435 11.68 -4.75 -8.55
N GLU A 436 10.87 -4.23 -7.63
CA GLU A 436 9.98 -3.09 -7.87
C GLU A 436 10.75 -1.80 -8.12
N LEU A 437 11.77 -1.51 -7.31
CA LEU A 437 12.62 -0.32 -7.51
C LEU A 437 13.41 -0.40 -8.83
N LEU A 438 13.88 -1.59 -9.23
CA LEU A 438 14.50 -1.79 -10.54
C LEU A 438 13.51 -1.58 -11.69
N TYR A 439 12.28 -2.07 -11.54
CA TYR A 439 11.20 -1.78 -12.47
C TYR A 439 10.96 -0.27 -12.55
N ALA A 440 10.90 0.42 -11.41
CA ALA A 440 10.72 1.86 -11.37
C ALA A 440 11.87 2.61 -12.07
N LYS A 441 13.14 2.25 -11.83
CA LYS A 441 14.30 2.84 -12.54
C LYS A 441 14.26 2.61 -14.06
N LYS A 442 13.74 1.47 -14.50
CA LYS A 442 13.65 1.11 -15.92
C LYS A 442 12.54 1.88 -16.63
N HIS A 443 11.41 2.08 -15.97
CA HIS A 443 10.21 2.64 -16.59
C HIS A 443 9.99 4.13 -16.29
N PHE A 444 10.64 4.66 -15.25
CA PHE A 444 10.51 6.04 -14.80
C PHE A 444 11.89 6.66 -14.48
N ASN A 445 12.05 7.97 -14.67
CA ASN A 445 13.30 8.69 -14.39
C ASN A 445 13.44 9.04 -12.89
N ILE A 446 13.34 8.03 -12.03
CA ILE A 446 13.33 8.23 -10.58
C ILE A 446 14.72 8.59 -10.07
N LYS A 447 14.77 9.59 -9.18
CA LYS A 447 15.97 10.08 -8.50
C LYS A 447 15.87 9.96 -6.97
N TYR A 448 14.68 9.69 -6.45
CA TYR A 448 14.40 9.60 -5.03
C TYR A 448 13.37 8.51 -4.73
N ALA A 449 13.55 7.80 -3.62
CA ALA A 449 12.60 6.80 -3.15
C ALA A 449 11.95 7.22 -1.81
N ILE A 450 10.65 6.95 -1.66
CA ILE A 450 9.95 7.06 -0.38
C ILE A 450 9.51 5.66 0.02
N LEU A 451 10.16 5.13 1.06
CA LEU A 451 9.79 3.87 1.70
C LEU A 451 8.69 4.19 2.72
N LYS A 452 7.43 3.99 2.32
CA LYS A 452 6.27 4.56 3.01
C LYS A 452 5.74 3.70 4.16
N ASP A 453 6.41 2.61 4.50
CA ASP A 453 6.09 1.71 5.61
C ASP A 453 5.80 2.48 6.91
N ASP A 454 4.85 1.98 7.71
CA ASP A 454 4.49 2.58 9.00
C ASP A 454 5.71 2.65 9.94
N ILE A 455 6.54 1.60 9.93
CA ILE A 455 7.88 1.57 10.55
C ILE A 455 8.80 0.76 9.65
N PHE A 456 9.77 1.41 9.03
CA PHE A 456 10.77 0.77 8.19
C PHE A 456 11.89 0.15 9.03
N GLY A 457 12.36 -1.04 8.63
CA GLY A 457 13.52 -1.69 9.25
C GLY A 457 13.26 -2.33 10.62
N LEU A 458 12.00 -2.72 10.91
CA LEU A 458 11.65 -3.50 12.11
C LEU A 458 12.46 -4.80 12.20
N ASP A 459 12.41 -5.62 11.15
CA ASP A 459 13.25 -6.82 11.02
C ASP A 459 14.68 -6.42 10.61
N GLU A 460 15.63 -6.65 11.51
CA GLU A 460 17.03 -6.32 11.26
C GLU A 460 17.65 -7.15 10.14
N LYS A 461 17.42 -8.47 10.11
CA LYS A 461 18.00 -9.34 9.07
C LYS A 461 17.49 -8.94 7.69
N TRP A 462 16.19 -8.62 7.62
CA TRP A 462 15.57 -8.10 6.42
C TRP A 462 16.19 -6.76 6.00
N LEU A 463 16.31 -5.80 6.93
CA LEU A 463 16.84 -4.46 6.66
C LEU A 463 18.24 -4.51 6.06
N PHE A 464 19.16 -5.23 6.71
CA PHE A 464 20.55 -5.30 6.25
C PHE A 464 20.63 -5.93 4.85
N LYS A 465 19.92 -7.05 4.64
CA LYS A 465 19.86 -7.70 3.33
C LYS A 465 19.25 -6.79 2.24
N PHE A 466 18.19 -6.05 2.57
CA PHE A 466 17.59 -5.08 1.66
C PHE A 466 18.56 -3.96 1.31
N MET A 467 19.24 -3.39 2.29
CA MET A 467 20.21 -2.31 2.07
C MET A 467 21.42 -2.78 1.24
N ASP A 468 21.90 -4.02 1.42
CA ASP A 468 23.00 -4.56 0.61
C ASP A 468 22.61 -4.68 -0.87
N LEU A 469 21.37 -5.11 -1.13
CA LEU A 469 20.83 -5.13 -2.48
C LEU A 469 20.55 -3.73 -3.01
N TYR A 470 20.10 -2.81 -2.15
CA TYR A 470 19.78 -1.43 -2.48
C TYR A 470 21.01 -0.67 -2.94
N ASP A 471 22.11 -0.74 -2.19
CA ASP A 471 23.37 -0.08 -2.53
C ASP A 471 23.91 -0.60 -3.87
N LYS A 472 23.85 -1.92 -4.07
CA LYS A 472 24.37 -2.56 -5.29
C LYS A 472 23.56 -2.24 -6.55
N LYS A 473 22.24 -2.06 -6.44
CA LYS A 473 21.34 -2.04 -7.61
C LYS A 473 20.56 -0.74 -7.78
N ILE A 474 20.25 -0.06 -6.69
CA ILE A 474 19.38 1.12 -6.67
C ILE A 474 20.21 2.38 -6.47
N GLY A 475 20.86 2.53 -5.32
CA GLY A 475 21.79 3.64 -5.01
C GLY A 475 21.16 5.03 -5.11
N LEU A 476 19.89 5.19 -4.73
CA LEU A 476 19.20 6.49 -4.69
C LEU A 476 19.14 7.01 -3.26
N GLU A 477 19.04 8.32 -3.07
CA GLU A 477 18.60 8.85 -1.77
C GLU A 477 17.15 8.44 -1.49
N PHE A 478 16.82 8.32 -0.21
CA PHE A 478 15.47 7.95 0.21
C PHE A 478 15.05 8.56 1.54
N SER A 479 13.74 8.58 1.76
CA SER A 479 13.15 8.75 3.09
C SER A 479 12.37 7.52 3.51
N CYS A 480 12.33 7.30 4.82
CA CYS A 480 11.54 6.27 5.47
C CYS A 480 11.04 6.77 6.82
N LEU A 481 9.99 6.16 7.35
CA LEU A 481 9.57 6.37 8.73
C LEU A 481 10.29 5.37 9.63
N LEU A 482 10.98 5.88 10.65
CA LEU A 482 11.62 5.09 11.70
C LEU A 482 10.88 5.31 13.01
N ASP A 483 11.08 4.40 13.96
CA ASP A 483 10.57 4.54 15.32
C ASP A 483 11.71 4.37 16.30
N GLU A 484 11.81 5.31 17.24
CA GLU A 484 12.90 5.42 18.21
C GLU A 484 13.01 4.22 19.17
N ARG A 485 11.94 3.43 19.33
CA ARG A 485 11.94 2.20 20.14
C ARG A 485 12.60 1.03 19.43
N PHE A 486 12.55 0.99 18.09
CA PHE A 486 12.98 -0.16 17.28
C PHE A 486 14.26 0.11 16.47
N THR A 487 14.76 1.35 16.49
CA THR A 487 15.93 1.78 15.73
C THR A 487 17.17 1.82 16.63
N THR A 488 18.16 1.00 16.30
CA THR A 488 19.47 1.00 16.95
C THR A 488 20.46 1.85 16.17
N GLU A 489 21.56 2.25 16.81
CA GLU A 489 22.63 3.01 16.14
C GLU A 489 23.21 2.25 14.94
N LYS A 490 23.34 0.92 15.06
CA LYS A 490 23.77 0.04 13.97
C LYS A 490 22.85 0.17 12.74
N LYS A 491 21.53 0.15 12.93
CA LYS A 491 20.55 0.33 11.86
C LYS A 491 20.62 1.74 11.26
N LEU A 492 20.74 2.77 12.11
CA LEU A 492 20.84 4.15 11.65
C LEU A 492 22.09 4.38 10.80
N LYS A 493 23.27 3.92 11.26
CA LYS A 493 24.53 3.97 10.50
C LYS A 493 24.38 3.31 9.13
N ARG A 494 23.70 2.16 9.06
CA ARG A 494 23.45 1.45 7.81
C ARG A 494 22.58 2.27 6.85
N LEU A 495 21.49 2.84 7.35
CA LEU A 495 20.55 3.66 6.58
C LEU A 495 21.19 4.96 6.07
N TYR A 496 21.95 5.64 6.93
CA TYR A 496 22.66 6.87 6.57
C TYR A 496 23.64 6.65 5.41
N ARG A 497 24.44 5.58 5.49
CA ARG A 497 25.38 5.18 4.42
C ARG A 497 24.67 4.89 3.08
N SER A 498 23.43 4.40 3.12
CA SER A 498 22.63 4.11 1.92
C SER A 498 21.87 5.30 1.35
N GLY A 499 21.90 6.48 1.97
CA GLY A 499 21.26 7.69 1.44
C GLY A 499 20.13 8.28 2.29
N LEU A 500 19.92 7.81 3.52
CA LEU A 500 19.02 8.50 4.46
C LEU A 500 19.67 9.79 4.97
N ARG A 501 18.95 10.91 4.89
CA ARG A 501 19.45 12.25 5.32
C ARG A 501 18.59 12.92 6.39
N LYS A 502 17.35 12.45 6.57
CA LYS A 502 16.39 13.03 7.50
C LYS A 502 15.60 11.93 8.19
N SER A 503 15.32 12.09 9.46
CA SER A 503 14.40 11.24 10.21
C SER A 503 13.41 12.09 11.01
N VAL A 504 12.27 11.50 11.33
CA VAL A 504 11.31 12.03 12.28
C VAL A 504 11.61 11.45 13.67
N VAL A 505 11.40 12.25 14.71
CA VAL A 505 11.34 11.83 16.11
C VAL A 505 9.89 12.04 16.57
N GLY A 506 9.21 10.94 16.86
CA GLY A 506 7.82 10.96 17.30
C GLY A 506 7.71 11.22 18.80
N ILE A 507 7.74 12.48 19.22
CA ILE A 507 7.51 12.86 20.63
C ILE A 507 6.08 12.55 21.04
N GLN A 508 5.12 12.97 20.22
CA GLN A 508 3.67 12.81 20.43
C GLN A 508 3.11 13.54 21.66
N SER A 509 3.61 13.29 22.87
CA SER A 509 3.33 14.12 24.05
C SER A 509 4.63 14.39 24.80
N ALA A 510 4.78 15.62 25.31
CA ALA A 510 5.96 16.02 26.08
C ALA A 510 5.91 15.51 27.52
N ASN A 511 4.83 14.82 27.92
CA ASN A 511 4.70 14.19 29.23
C ASN A 511 4.79 12.66 29.10
N GLU A 512 5.78 12.06 29.77
CA GLU A 512 6.05 10.62 29.72
C GLU A 512 4.87 9.76 30.17
N GLU A 513 4.19 10.16 31.25
CA GLU A 513 3.04 9.42 31.78
C GLU A 513 1.85 9.46 30.81
N ILE A 514 1.59 10.59 30.15
CA ILE A 514 0.57 10.66 29.11
C ILE A 514 0.93 9.77 27.91
N ARG A 515 2.20 9.76 27.46
CA ARG A 515 2.65 8.85 26.40
C ARG A 515 2.40 7.38 26.76
N LYS A 516 2.70 6.98 27.99
CA LYS A 516 2.53 5.60 28.47
C LYS A 516 1.08 5.23 28.74
N ARG A 517 0.37 6.01 29.55
CA ARG A 517 -0.97 5.69 30.08
C ARG A 517 -2.10 5.93 29.08
N VAL A 518 -2.05 7.05 28.36
CA VAL A 518 -3.10 7.48 27.43
C VAL A 518 -2.81 6.95 26.03
N PHE A 519 -1.63 7.28 25.52
CA PHE A 519 -1.22 6.94 24.17
C PHE A 519 -0.73 5.50 24.03
N THR A 520 -0.43 4.80 25.12
CA THR A 520 0.15 3.44 25.14
C THR A 520 1.39 3.32 24.24
N ARG A 521 2.12 4.44 24.12
CA ARG A 521 3.44 4.52 23.51
C ARG A 521 4.44 4.42 24.64
N TYR A 522 4.82 3.19 24.98
CA TYR A 522 5.76 2.91 26.07
C TYR A 522 7.17 3.33 25.70
N ILE A 523 7.52 4.58 26.03
CA ILE A 523 8.85 5.14 25.84
C ILE A 523 9.16 6.23 26.87
N SER A 524 10.38 6.19 27.43
CA SER A 524 10.87 7.21 28.34
C SER A 524 11.43 8.44 27.61
N ASP A 525 11.43 9.58 28.29
CA ASP A 525 12.07 10.81 27.86
C ASP A 525 13.54 10.56 27.47
N ASP A 526 14.27 9.82 28.32
CA ASP A 526 15.68 9.47 28.10
C ASP A 526 15.89 8.73 26.79
N ARG A 527 14.98 7.82 26.43
CA ARG A 527 15.09 7.07 25.18
C ARG A 527 14.83 7.97 23.97
N VAL A 528 13.88 8.90 24.06
CA VAL A 528 13.62 9.89 23.00
C VAL A 528 14.84 10.81 22.83
N VAL A 529 15.42 11.30 23.93
CA VAL A 529 16.64 12.13 23.91
C VAL A 529 17.81 11.37 23.31
N ALA A 530 18.05 10.13 23.74
CA ALA A 530 19.13 9.30 23.21
C ALA A 530 18.98 9.08 21.70
N TYR A 531 17.76 8.82 21.22
CA TYR A 531 17.49 8.66 19.79
C TYR A 531 17.72 9.97 19.01
N ALA A 532 17.24 11.11 19.51
CA ALA A 532 17.44 12.39 18.86
C ALA A 532 18.92 12.78 18.79
N ARG A 533 19.69 12.58 19.88
CA ARG A 533 21.15 12.80 19.90
C ARG A 533 21.88 11.85 18.96
N MET A 534 21.42 10.60 18.86
CA MET A 534 21.95 9.65 17.88
C MET A 534 21.75 10.14 16.45
N LEU A 535 20.60 10.74 16.10
CA LEU A 535 20.39 11.36 14.79
C LEU A 535 21.32 12.55 14.54
N GLU A 536 21.42 13.46 15.51
CA GLU A 536 22.30 14.64 15.45
C GLU A 536 23.76 14.26 15.25
N ASN A 537 24.28 13.30 16.03
CA ASN A 537 25.66 12.82 15.96
C ASN A 537 26.01 12.19 14.60
N HIS A 538 25.01 11.69 13.86
CA HIS A 538 25.19 11.16 12.50
C HIS A 538 24.92 12.18 11.40
N GLY A 539 24.65 13.45 11.77
CA GLY A 539 24.36 14.52 10.83
C GLY A 539 23.02 14.38 10.10
N LEU A 540 22.05 13.63 10.65
CA LEU A 540 20.71 13.59 10.08
C LEU A 540 19.92 14.84 10.50
N GLN A 541 19.17 15.38 9.54
CA GLN A 541 18.15 16.39 9.85
C GLN A 541 17.04 15.74 10.69
N ILE A 542 16.63 16.42 11.75
CA ILE A 542 15.61 15.94 12.67
C ILE A 542 14.32 16.71 12.41
N ARG A 543 13.20 16.01 12.27
CA ARG A 543 11.87 16.60 12.42
C ARG A 543 11.24 16.12 13.71
N TYR A 544 10.65 17.04 14.49
CA TYR A 544 9.88 16.67 15.67
C TYR A 544 8.37 16.70 15.37
N ASP A 545 7.68 15.61 15.68
CA ASP A 545 6.23 15.52 15.61
C ASP A 545 5.64 15.44 17.03
N ILE A 546 4.75 16.38 17.38
CA ILE A 546 4.05 16.48 18.67
C ILE A 546 2.54 16.54 18.41
N ILE A 547 1.72 16.00 19.30
CA ILE A 547 0.27 16.18 19.33
C ILE A 547 -0.04 17.29 20.33
N GLY A 548 -0.15 18.53 19.85
CA GLY A 548 -0.24 19.73 20.72
C GLY A 548 -1.63 20.03 21.27
N TRP A 549 -2.69 19.64 20.56
CA TRP A 549 -4.08 19.76 21.05
C TRP A 549 -4.53 18.45 21.67
N ASN A 550 -3.79 18.05 22.70
CA ASN A 550 -4.02 16.82 23.42
C ASN A 550 -4.94 17.08 24.62
N ILE A 551 -6.19 16.62 24.52
CA ILE A 551 -7.21 16.85 25.55
C ILE A 551 -6.89 16.21 26.90
N PHE A 552 -5.91 15.30 26.95
CA PHE A 552 -5.46 14.63 28.17
C PHE A 552 -4.31 15.37 28.86
N GLU A 553 -3.84 16.49 28.30
CA GLU A 553 -2.82 17.36 28.92
C GLU A 553 -3.47 18.60 29.56
N ASN A 554 -2.81 19.10 30.59
CA ASN A 554 -3.17 20.27 31.38
C ASN A 554 -1.96 21.22 31.50
N ARG A 555 -2.11 22.35 32.20
CA ARG A 555 -1.04 23.36 32.33
C ARG A 555 0.23 22.78 32.95
N GLU A 556 0.06 21.96 33.98
CA GLU A 556 1.15 21.36 34.75
C GLU A 556 1.97 20.40 33.88
N THR A 557 1.29 19.51 33.17
CA THR A 557 1.93 18.54 32.25
C THR A 557 2.59 19.22 31.06
N LEU A 558 1.95 20.24 30.47
CA LEU A 558 2.52 21.01 29.36
C LEU A 558 3.75 21.83 29.79
N ARG A 559 3.72 22.42 30.99
CA ARG A 559 4.86 23.15 31.57
C ARG A 559 6.02 22.23 31.89
N ALA A 560 5.76 21.10 32.56
CA ALA A 560 6.79 20.09 32.85
C ALA A 560 7.40 19.51 31.57
N GLY A 561 6.60 19.37 30.51
CA GLY A 561 7.08 18.94 29.20
C GLY A 561 8.17 19.85 28.61
N MET A 562 8.25 21.13 28.99
CA MET A 562 9.32 22.02 28.52
C MET A 562 10.71 21.57 28.98
N ASP A 563 10.82 21.05 30.20
CA ASP A 563 12.09 20.60 30.77
C ASP A 563 12.60 19.35 30.02
N PHE A 564 11.69 18.48 29.60
CA PHE A 564 12.00 17.38 28.68
C PHE A 564 12.44 17.90 27.31
N LEU A 565 11.65 18.76 26.67
CA LEU A 565 11.94 19.27 25.32
C LEU A 565 13.27 20.02 25.23
N LYS A 566 13.67 20.71 26.30
CA LYS A 566 14.97 21.40 26.40
C LYS A 566 16.17 20.47 26.19
N ARG A 567 16.05 19.20 26.59
CA ARG A 567 17.13 18.20 26.49
C ARG A 567 17.38 17.74 25.05
N LEU A 568 16.41 17.95 24.16
CA LEU A 568 16.49 17.52 22.77
C LEU A 568 17.38 18.46 21.92
N PRO A 569 18.07 17.93 20.90
CA PRO A 569 18.69 18.73 19.84
C PRO A 569 17.72 19.74 19.26
N LYS A 570 18.21 20.92 18.89
CA LYS A 570 17.35 21.93 18.24
C LYS A 570 17.05 21.55 16.79
N SER A 571 15.87 21.92 16.31
CA SER A 571 15.44 21.65 14.94
C SER A 571 14.71 22.82 14.30
N LEU A 572 14.93 23.00 13.00
CA LEU A 572 14.20 23.94 12.14
C LEU A 572 12.92 23.32 11.55
N ASP A 573 12.57 22.09 11.91
CA ASP A 573 11.38 21.40 11.44
C ASP A 573 10.66 20.73 12.62
N THR A 574 9.66 21.43 13.16
CA THR A 574 8.78 20.91 14.21
C THR A 574 7.33 21.07 13.78
N CYS A 575 6.52 20.05 14.01
CA CYS A 575 5.12 20.03 13.63
C CYS A 575 4.27 19.60 14.83
N ALA A 576 3.31 20.45 15.21
CA ALA A 576 2.30 20.16 16.22
C ALA A 576 0.97 19.81 15.54
N PHE A 577 0.45 18.62 15.78
CA PHE A 577 -0.80 18.10 15.21
C PHE A 577 -1.96 18.19 16.19
N GLU A 578 -3.17 18.36 15.66
CA GLU A 578 -4.41 18.22 16.42
C GLU A 578 -4.72 16.73 16.68
N LEU A 579 -5.00 16.36 17.94
CA LEU A 579 -5.47 15.00 18.25
C LEU A 579 -6.87 14.80 17.63
N LYS A 580 -6.99 13.80 16.75
CA LYS A 580 -8.27 13.37 16.20
C LYS A 580 -8.63 11.99 16.75
N MET A 581 -9.87 11.85 17.22
CA MET A 581 -10.41 10.61 17.73
C MET A 581 -11.40 10.05 16.71
N PHE A 582 -11.11 8.86 16.19
CA PHE A 582 -11.98 8.19 15.23
C PHE A 582 -13.03 7.33 15.92
N PRO A 583 -14.20 7.12 15.31
CA PRO A 583 -15.20 6.18 15.80
C PRO A 583 -14.57 4.80 16.09
N GLY A 584 -14.86 4.24 17.25
CA GLY A 584 -14.37 2.92 17.68
C GLY A 584 -12.89 2.85 18.10
N SER A 585 -12.11 3.92 17.95
CA SER A 585 -10.70 3.95 18.36
C SER A 585 -10.53 3.85 19.88
N ASP A 586 -9.42 3.27 20.33
CA ASP A 586 -9.15 3.10 21.76
C ASP A 586 -8.93 4.45 22.47
N ILE A 587 -8.41 5.46 21.77
CA ILE A 587 -8.31 6.81 22.33
C ILE A 587 -9.69 7.44 22.58
N LEU A 588 -10.68 7.17 21.71
CA LEU A 588 -12.05 7.64 21.91
C LEU A 588 -12.69 6.97 23.14
N LYS A 589 -12.48 5.67 23.32
CA LYS A 589 -12.96 4.94 24.51
C LYS A 589 -12.35 5.52 25.79
N LYS A 590 -11.05 5.80 25.79
CA LYS A 590 -10.36 6.48 26.90
C LYS A 590 -10.92 7.86 27.20
N PHE A 591 -11.19 8.65 26.15
CA PHE A 591 -11.79 9.97 26.32
C PHE A 591 -13.17 9.88 26.98
N GLN A 592 -14.00 8.92 26.55
CA GLN A 592 -15.33 8.69 27.10
C GLN A 592 -15.29 8.22 28.57
N SER A 593 -14.31 7.39 28.94
CA SER A 593 -14.16 6.89 30.31
C SER A 593 -13.58 7.92 31.27
N GLU A 594 -12.52 8.62 30.87
CA GLU A 594 -11.78 9.54 31.74
C GLU A 594 -12.39 10.95 31.79
N LYS A 595 -13.14 11.35 30.74
CA LYS A 595 -13.76 12.68 30.61
C LYS A 595 -12.80 13.83 30.98
N PRO A 596 -11.60 13.89 30.36
CA PRO A 596 -10.60 14.88 30.74
C PRO A 596 -11.09 16.32 30.48
N LYS A 597 -10.67 17.25 31.34
CA LYS A 597 -11.03 18.67 31.22
C LYS A 597 -10.15 19.35 30.17
N ALA A 598 -10.76 19.77 29.07
CA ALA A 598 -10.05 20.46 28.00
C ALA A 598 -9.62 21.88 28.40
N LEU A 599 -8.40 22.27 28.02
CA LEU A 599 -8.02 23.68 27.93
C LEU A 599 -8.76 24.37 26.77
N SER A 600 -8.73 25.71 26.78
CA SER A 600 -9.23 26.47 25.64
C SER A 600 -8.35 26.23 24.40
N ARG A 601 -8.91 26.40 23.20
CA ARG A 601 -8.15 26.21 21.96
C ARG A 601 -7.00 27.21 21.83
N ASP A 602 -7.19 28.44 22.30
CA ASP A 602 -6.14 29.47 22.33
C ASP A 602 -5.03 29.08 23.31
N GLU A 603 -5.37 28.48 24.44
CA GLU A 603 -4.38 28.01 25.40
C GLU A 603 -3.57 26.80 24.87
N TYR A 604 -4.21 25.81 24.23
CA TYR A 604 -3.47 24.76 23.52
C TYR A 604 -2.57 25.33 22.43
N THR A 605 -3.04 26.35 21.72
CA THR A 605 -2.24 27.03 20.69
C THR A 605 -1.03 27.71 21.30
N PHE A 606 -1.18 28.40 22.43
CA PHE A 606 -0.06 28.97 23.18
C PHE A 606 0.97 27.89 23.52
N TRP A 607 0.56 26.80 24.16
CA TRP A 607 1.48 25.72 24.54
C TRP A 607 2.16 25.03 23.34
N ALA A 608 1.42 24.80 22.25
CA ALA A 608 1.99 24.25 21.02
C ALA A 608 3.07 25.17 20.40
N VAL A 609 2.94 26.49 20.56
CA VAL A 609 3.95 27.46 20.13
C VAL A 609 5.15 27.44 21.09
N ILE A 610 4.90 27.46 22.41
CA ILE A 610 5.93 27.39 23.44
C ILE A 610 6.81 26.14 23.28
N HIS A 611 6.22 24.96 23.08
CA HIS A 611 6.96 23.71 22.86
C HIS A 611 7.82 23.76 21.59
N GLN A 612 7.31 24.35 20.51
CA GLN A 612 8.10 24.55 19.29
C GLN A 612 9.23 25.55 19.48
N MET A 613 9.01 26.62 20.24
CA MET A 613 10.04 27.59 20.59
C MET A 613 11.18 26.94 21.39
N VAL A 614 10.87 26.08 22.35
CA VAL A 614 11.88 25.30 23.10
C VAL A 614 12.70 24.42 22.16
N LEU A 615 12.07 23.80 21.15
CA LEU A 615 12.76 22.93 20.19
C LEU A 615 13.52 23.68 19.09
N PHE A 616 13.23 24.96 18.85
CA PHE A 616 13.76 25.66 17.68
C PHE A 616 15.19 26.19 17.86
N SER A 617 15.45 26.90 18.96
CA SER A 617 16.74 27.57 19.21
C SER A 617 16.93 27.87 20.71
N PRO A 618 18.18 28.05 21.19
CA PRO A 618 18.42 28.54 22.55
C PRO A 618 17.73 29.89 22.86
N GLU A 619 17.67 30.79 21.88
CA GLU A 619 17.07 32.12 22.03
C GLU A 619 15.55 32.02 22.22
N THR A 620 14.88 31.25 21.35
CA THR A 620 13.44 31.00 21.47
C THR A 620 13.08 30.19 22.71
N GLU A 621 13.97 29.28 23.16
CA GLU A 621 13.80 28.57 24.43
C GLU A 621 13.72 29.55 25.60
N LYS A 622 14.68 30.48 25.72
CA LYS A 622 14.66 31.48 26.80
C LYS A 622 13.36 32.30 26.79
N ILE A 623 12.94 32.79 25.61
CA ILE A 623 11.70 33.54 25.46
C ILE A 623 10.48 32.69 25.88
N ALA A 624 10.48 31.40 25.55
CA ALA A 624 9.39 30.49 25.89
C ALA A 624 9.24 30.35 27.41
N PHE A 625 10.35 30.17 28.14
CA PHE A 625 10.33 30.14 29.61
C PHE A 625 9.87 31.48 30.21
N ASP A 626 10.31 32.62 29.68
CA ASP A 626 9.87 33.94 30.16
C ASP A 626 8.36 34.18 29.96
N LEU A 627 7.77 33.62 28.90
CA LEU A 627 6.35 33.77 28.58
C LEU A 627 5.44 32.94 29.50
N VAL A 628 5.88 31.75 29.93
CA VAL A 628 5.04 30.86 30.76
C VAL A 628 4.96 31.32 32.22
N GLU A 629 5.93 32.09 32.71
CA GLU A 629 5.93 32.64 34.08
C GLU A 629 4.95 33.82 34.26
N LYS A 630 4.34 34.34 33.18
CA LYS A 630 3.50 35.56 33.20
C LYS A 630 2.12 35.34 32.59
N PRO A 631 1.16 34.73 33.32
CA PRO A 631 -0.23 34.61 32.86
C PRO A 631 -0.90 36.01 32.73
N PRO A 632 -1.91 36.18 31.85
CA PRO A 632 -2.57 35.15 31.04
C PRO A 632 -1.75 34.70 29.81
N TYR A 633 -1.95 33.44 29.42
CA TYR A 633 -1.29 32.82 28.26
C TYR A 633 -1.82 33.38 26.94
N ASP A 634 -1.01 34.21 26.26
CA ASP A 634 -1.35 34.88 25.00
C ASP A 634 -0.68 34.20 23.80
N ALA A 635 -1.45 33.37 23.09
CA ALA A 635 -1.00 32.66 21.89
C ALA A 635 -0.56 33.61 20.75
N LYS A 636 -1.21 34.77 20.58
CA LYS A 636 -0.88 35.73 19.52
C LYS A 636 0.46 36.37 19.79
N LYS A 637 0.72 36.76 21.05
CA LYS A 637 2.02 37.29 21.47
C LYS A 637 3.14 36.26 21.25
N ALA A 638 2.92 35.01 21.68
CA ALA A 638 3.90 33.93 21.50
C ALA A 638 4.20 33.69 20.01
N LEU A 639 3.17 33.56 19.15
CA LEU A 639 3.33 33.38 17.71
C LEU A 639 4.11 34.52 17.05
N ARG A 640 3.79 35.76 17.39
CA ARG A 640 4.47 36.95 16.84
C ARG A 640 5.96 36.94 17.20
N LEU A 641 6.30 36.64 18.46
CA LEU A 641 7.69 36.55 18.90
C LEU A 641 8.42 35.40 18.21
N PHE A 642 7.77 34.24 18.09
CA PHE A 642 8.37 33.09 17.41
C PHE A 642 8.62 33.37 15.93
N ARG A 643 7.63 33.93 15.22
CA ARG A 643 7.75 34.34 13.81
C ARG A 643 8.91 35.31 13.60
N ARG A 644 9.09 36.30 14.49
CA ARG A 644 10.22 37.23 14.45
C ARG A 644 11.57 36.48 14.53
N GLN A 645 11.70 35.55 15.47
CA GLN A 645 12.93 34.74 15.61
C GLN A 645 13.17 33.83 14.40
N ILE A 646 12.11 33.22 13.85
CA ILE A 646 12.21 32.43 12.61
C ILE A 646 12.69 33.32 11.46
N GLN A 647 12.15 34.52 11.30
CA GLN A 647 12.54 35.46 10.25
C GLN A 647 13.99 35.92 10.41
N GLU A 648 14.40 36.34 11.61
CA GLU A 648 15.79 36.74 11.92
C GLU A 648 16.78 35.62 11.62
N ARG A 649 16.47 34.39 12.05
CA ARG A 649 17.32 33.22 11.78
C ARG A 649 17.32 32.85 10.30
N SER A 650 16.16 32.85 9.64
CA SER A 650 16.04 32.55 8.20
C SER A 650 16.73 33.60 7.33
N ALA A 651 16.81 34.86 7.78
CA ALA A 651 17.55 35.91 7.09
C ALA A 651 19.05 35.60 7.04
N LYS A 652 19.58 34.96 8.08
CA LYS A 652 20.99 34.57 8.21
C LYS A 652 21.32 33.24 7.54
N MET A 653 20.38 32.29 7.53
CA MET A 653 20.56 30.97 6.92
C MET A 653 20.31 30.99 5.41
N LYS A 654 21.21 30.36 4.64
CA LYS A 654 21.11 30.16 3.20
C LYS A 654 21.45 28.74 2.81
N VAL A 655 20.92 28.32 1.66
CA VAL A 655 21.22 27.02 1.09
C VAL A 655 22.40 27.15 0.14
N ILE A 656 23.45 26.37 0.39
CA ILE A 656 24.67 26.37 -0.41
C ILE A 656 24.80 25.03 -1.11
N ALA A 657 25.21 25.04 -2.37
CA ALA A 657 25.60 23.83 -3.09
C ALA A 657 26.86 23.24 -2.42
N ILE A 658 26.75 22.05 -1.81
CA ILE A 658 27.92 21.34 -1.26
C ILE A 658 28.59 20.42 -2.29
N ASN A 659 27.93 20.20 -3.42
CA ASN A 659 28.46 19.52 -4.61
C ASN A 659 28.02 20.30 -5.87
N ASP A 660 28.69 20.06 -6.99
CA ASP A 660 28.23 20.57 -8.30
C ASP A 660 26.84 20.00 -8.64
N ILE A 661 25.96 20.87 -9.17
CA ILE A 661 24.59 20.52 -9.52
C ILE A 661 24.37 20.80 -10.99
N GLU A 662 24.19 19.74 -11.77
CA GLU A 662 23.94 19.82 -13.20
C GLU A 662 22.60 20.47 -13.56
N LYS A 663 22.50 21.02 -14.78
CA LYS A 663 21.22 21.52 -15.29
C LYS A 663 20.16 20.39 -15.32
N ASN A 664 18.93 20.71 -14.95
CA ASN A 664 17.78 19.82 -14.79
C ASN A 664 17.94 18.74 -13.71
N CYS A 665 19.04 18.73 -12.95
CA CYS A 665 19.15 17.84 -11.81
C CYS A 665 18.30 18.35 -10.65
N ARG A 666 17.60 17.43 -9.98
CA ARG A 666 16.90 17.73 -8.73
C ARG A 666 17.88 18.24 -7.68
N ILE A 667 17.44 19.23 -6.91
CA ILE A 667 18.14 19.65 -5.71
C ILE A 667 17.84 18.64 -4.62
N MET A 668 18.88 17.92 -4.21
CA MET A 668 18.84 16.80 -3.28
C MET A 668 19.63 17.18 -2.03
N ASN A 669 19.37 16.51 -0.91
CA ASN A 669 19.98 16.85 0.39
C ASN A 669 21.49 16.61 0.41
N ASP A 670 22.01 15.67 -0.37
CA ASP A 670 23.46 15.45 -0.57
C ASP A 670 24.14 16.55 -1.39
N ARG A 671 23.37 17.41 -2.06
CA ARG A 671 23.91 18.47 -2.92
C ARG A 671 23.85 19.83 -2.29
N VAL A 672 23.08 20.00 -1.22
CA VAL A 672 22.92 21.29 -0.57
C VAL A 672 22.99 21.21 0.95
N ALA A 673 23.51 22.26 1.57
CA ALA A 673 23.50 22.43 3.02
C ALA A 673 22.98 23.81 3.40
N LEU A 674 22.33 23.88 4.56
CA LEU A 674 22.02 25.13 5.24
C LEU A 674 23.29 25.68 5.90
N ARG A 675 23.70 26.90 5.56
CA ARG A 675 24.81 27.62 6.21
C ARG A 675 24.45 29.08 6.43
N GLU A 676 25.03 29.67 7.47
CA GLU A 676 24.93 31.10 7.70
C GLU A 676 25.80 31.86 6.69
N THR A 677 25.25 32.85 5.98
CA THR A 677 26.02 33.62 4.98
C THR A 677 25.58 35.08 4.92
N ARG A 678 26.44 35.93 4.34
CA ARG A 678 26.16 37.36 4.10
C ARG A 678 25.37 37.62 2.80
N GLU A 679 25.25 36.63 1.91
CA GLU A 679 24.58 36.78 0.62
C GLU A 679 23.07 36.45 0.69
N PRO A 680 22.21 37.14 -0.07
CA PRO A 680 20.81 36.76 -0.20
C PRO A 680 20.64 35.46 -1.00
N GLY A 681 19.67 34.63 -0.61
CA GLY A 681 19.38 33.31 -1.17
C GLY A 681 18.02 32.81 -0.68
N ILE A 682 17.69 31.55 -0.94
CA ILE A 682 16.35 31.00 -0.63
C ILE A 682 16.04 30.96 0.88
N THR A 683 14.79 31.25 1.23
CA THR A 683 14.26 31.27 2.61
C THR A 683 13.98 29.85 3.15
N SER A 684 13.80 29.71 4.47
CA SER A 684 13.48 28.43 5.12
C SER A 684 12.16 27.80 4.65
N SER A 685 11.15 28.62 4.34
CA SER A 685 9.88 28.15 3.74
C SER A 685 10.09 27.61 2.32
N GLU A 686 10.97 28.26 1.55
CA GLU A 686 11.35 27.83 0.20
C GLU A 686 12.28 26.62 0.21
N MET A 687 13.10 26.44 1.26
CA MET A 687 13.90 25.24 1.47
C MET A 687 13.01 24.00 1.54
N ASN A 688 11.89 24.05 2.27
CA ASN A 688 10.92 22.96 2.29
C ASN A 688 10.33 22.67 0.89
N ARG A 689 10.25 23.68 0.02
CA ARG A 689 9.84 23.53 -1.38
C ARG A 689 10.94 22.96 -2.28
N LEU A 690 12.21 23.27 -2.04
CA LEU A 690 13.35 22.62 -2.69
C LEU A 690 13.30 21.10 -2.49
N MET A 691 13.14 20.73 -1.21
CA MET A 691 13.12 19.36 -0.74
C MET A 691 11.92 18.57 -1.30
N SER A 692 10.87 19.27 -1.75
CA SER A 692 9.67 18.68 -2.34
C SER A 692 9.64 18.70 -3.88
N GLY A 693 10.77 18.97 -4.55
CA GLY A 693 10.91 18.72 -5.99
C GLY A 693 11.21 19.96 -6.83
N MET A 694 12.34 20.61 -6.55
CA MET A 694 12.95 21.59 -7.45
C MET A 694 14.15 20.98 -8.18
N SER A 695 14.40 21.43 -9.40
CA SER A 695 15.58 21.10 -10.20
C SER A 695 16.36 22.37 -10.55
N ALA A 696 17.66 22.24 -10.80
CA ALA A 696 18.47 23.36 -11.24
C ALA A 696 18.11 23.76 -12.68
N LYS A 697 17.85 25.05 -12.94
CA LYS A 697 17.66 25.63 -14.29
C LYS A 697 18.95 25.68 -15.11
N LYS A 698 20.08 25.69 -14.42
CA LYS A 698 21.44 25.79 -14.96
C LYS A 698 22.40 24.99 -14.09
N PHE A 699 23.64 24.83 -14.56
CA PHE A 699 24.71 24.32 -13.72
C PHE A 699 24.95 25.25 -12.51
N ILE A 700 25.10 24.68 -11.32
CA ILE A 700 25.40 25.39 -10.07
C ILE A 700 26.68 24.80 -9.48
N LYS A 701 27.71 25.62 -9.34
CA LYS A 701 29.01 25.20 -8.80
C LYS A 701 28.92 24.98 -7.28
N GLN A 702 29.66 23.99 -6.77
CA GLN A 702 29.93 23.84 -5.34
C GLN A 702 30.37 25.17 -4.70
N GLY A 703 29.85 25.45 -3.50
CA GLY A 703 30.04 26.69 -2.75
C GLY A 703 29.05 27.81 -3.08
N THR A 704 28.25 27.67 -4.14
CA THR A 704 27.29 28.72 -4.54
C THR A 704 26.07 28.77 -3.61
N VAL A 705 25.71 29.96 -3.15
CA VAL A 705 24.42 30.20 -2.49
C VAL A 705 23.29 30.07 -3.50
N LEU A 706 22.35 29.14 -3.27
CA LEU A 706 21.21 28.92 -4.14
C LEU A 706 20.23 30.09 -4.07
N LYS A 707 19.85 30.60 -5.24
CA LYS A 707 18.82 31.61 -5.44
C LYS A 707 17.65 31.07 -6.26
N TRP A 708 16.48 31.66 -6.11
CA TRP A 708 15.25 31.16 -6.74
C TRP A 708 15.33 31.13 -8.27
N GLU A 709 15.99 32.10 -8.87
CA GLU A 709 16.20 32.17 -10.31
C GLU A 709 17.05 31.02 -10.86
N TYR A 710 17.78 30.30 -10.00
CA TYR A 710 18.55 29.11 -10.38
C TYR A 710 17.70 27.85 -10.41
N LEU A 711 16.45 27.90 -9.95
CA LEU A 711 15.62 26.74 -9.70
C LEU A 711 14.34 26.75 -10.53
N GLN A 712 13.90 25.57 -10.95
CA GLN A 712 12.63 25.33 -11.60
C GLN A 712 11.92 24.17 -10.92
N SER A 713 10.60 24.18 -11.00
CA SER A 713 9.77 23.04 -10.63
C SER A 713 10.22 21.79 -11.37
N SER A 714 10.40 20.68 -10.66
CA SER A 714 10.63 19.35 -11.27
C SER A 714 9.41 18.82 -12.03
N TYR A 715 8.25 19.46 -11.86
CA TYR A 715 7.06 19.27 -12.67
C TYR A 715 7.20 20.10 -13.95
N GLY A 716 7.33 19.45 -15.09
CA GLY A 716 7.38 20.11 -16.39
C GLY A 716 6.20 21.05 -16.58
N GLY A 717 6.49 22.33 -16.80
CA GLY A 717 5.54 23.30 -17.35
C GLY A 717 4.48 23.83 -16.38
N ILE A 718 4.87 24.63 -15.39
CA ILE A 718 4.02 25.73 -14.92
C ILE A 718 4.87 26.99 -14.89
N ARG A 719 4.73 27.83 -15.93
CA ARG A 719 5.00 29.26 -15.80
C ARG A 719 4.15 29.73 -14.62
N GLY A 720 4.79 30.16 -13.54
CA GLY A 720 4.10 30.94 -12.52
C GLY A 720 3.43 32.11 -13.23
N ARG A 721 2.10 32.22 -13.10
CA ARG A 721 1.47 33.53 -13.31
C ARG A 721 2.04 34.43 -12.21
N GLY A 722 2.62 35.55 -12.64
CA GLY A 722 3.31 36.55 -11.80
C GLY A 722 2.49 36.96 -10.58
N SER A 723 3.07 37.51 -9.52
CA SER A 723 3.92 38.71 -9.56
C SER A 723 3.41 39.71 -10.60
N ASN A 724 2.17 40.17 -10.42
CA ASN A 724 1.78 41.51 -10.82
C ASN A 724 0.79 42.03 -9.77
N LYS A 725 1.34 42.91 -8.93
CA LYS A 725 0.74 43.76 -7.90
C LYS A 725 0.23 43.07 -6.64
#